data_AF-A0A2E3YFV9-F1
#
_entry.id   AF-A0A2E3YFV9-F1
#
_cell.length_a   1.000
_cell.length_b   1.000
_cell.length_c   1.000
_cell.angle_alpha   90.00
_cell.angle_beta   90.00
_cell.angle_gamma   90.00
#
_symmetry.space_group_name_H-M   'P 1'
#
loop_
_entity.id
_entity.type
_entity.pdbx_description
1 polymer ?
#
loop_
_entity_poly.entity_id
_entity_poly.type
_entity_poly.pdbx_seq_one_letter_code
_entity_poly.pdbx_strand_id
1 'polypeptide(L)'
;MQGGWNPKASRMAADRWFNRFIEYWTLPKAEAVLDHVRRADVQLVQCGNFGPDFYSMASDDTITRSWAGMPGFTVEENLEMAAELIPQIQAAGAVVVGQLTMTMHFGDHNKRIGLFGEPWEHMWTPEILGPAPFESVDDLVHLDEAGVPAPRVIEGRPYATYRGCVRNPDWLLVLKRMVDKGLELGLDGFNAIHNYESFCQCRHCTQYIRNHLHRTQAFEPQQMQALFGTDEIDAIERPMFPQDVDDATERRYKAVIEHAASLARKDAFDDVFIDHGRRQRPDLWLAQWYHKYGLRVNCERVGLPTERWATGEDYIWYSQGPYRWGSSLSQGYLADMGLQSRHMHAAGGGRPFVVNKYDYRRWRVWAAEATAHGGAAIAYHAGPPQPEETEAGLAPEDFYGPVIRAQRFLAAQESFLHPASTWSQVGLVFPRAQERDSEMECVDAFKRIGEWLEDARLLFDALLDEQLAERADRYRALILPDIVRLSREQIDLLQRYVEGGGVLLLTSASGRCDERGHEYEADPLADWRLSTEGVATEAFGQGYVVHLPTMSWDPVPTPIHTLDDAEMPVYPRLPDDPVGQTVIECLEECLGTYWLHSDAPWYVRVRGWLPEEESALVVHWINYLQDEQAVAETPIPIGPIHARIRCPDGFEVESMDWRYPEMKAVEPLDFEVKDGEIHFTIRSLIVHGMCVMHLRPAKN
;
A
#
# COMPACT_ATOMS: atom_id res chain seq x y z
N MET A 1 -14.84 -35.00 -18.61
CA MET A 1 -13.69 -34.47 -19.36
C MET A 1 -12.59 -34.21 -18.35
N GLN A 2 -11.40 -34.77 -18.59
CA GLN A 2 -10.27 -34.77 -17.67
C GLN A 2 -9.78 -33.32 -17.48
N GLY A 3 -9.91 -32.79 -16.26
CA GLY A 3 -9.37 -31.50 -15.88
C GLY A 3 -7.85 -31.54 -15.98
N GLY A 4 -7.30 -30.75 -16.90
CA GLY A 4 -5.86 -30.59 -17.04
C GLY A 4 -5.29 -29.98 -15.76
N TRP A 5 -4.42 -30.73 -15.10
CA TRP A 5 -3.59 -30.22 -14.02
C TRP A 5 -2.76 -29.03 -14.56
N ASN A 6 -2.99 -27.83 -14.03
CA ASN A 6 -2.24 -26.62 -14.36
C ASN A 6 -1.15 -26.40 -13.29
N PRO A 7 0.14 -26.65 -13.59
CA PRO A 7 1.23 -26.52 -12.64
C PRO A 7 1.38 -25.09 -12.07
N LYS A 8 0.96 -24.06 -12.81
CA LYS A 8 1.05 -22.65 -12.38
C LYS A 8 0.05 -22.32 -11.27
N ALA A 9 -1.21 -22.73 -11.43
CA ALA A 9 -2.22 -22.60 -10.38
C ALA A 9 -1.82 -23.38 -9.12
N SER A 10 -1.16 -24.53 -9.28
CA SER A 10 -0.64 -25.34 -8.18
C SER A 10 0.53 -24.69 -7.42
N ARG A 11 1.35 -23.83 -8.06
CA ARG A 11 2.46 -23.10 -7.41
C ARG A 11 1.95 -21.83 -6.72
N MET A 12 1.03 -21.09 -7.34
CA MET A 12 0.35 -19.94 -6.69
C MET A 12 -0.52 -20.37 -5.50
N ALA A 13 -1.07 -21.58 -5.51
CA ALA A 13 -1.84 -22.11 -4.39
C ALA A 13 -0.99 -22.49 -3.16
N ALA A 14 0.33 -22.70 -3.31
CA ALA A 14 1.23 -23.08 -2.22
C ALA A 14 1.78 -21.86 -1.46
N ASP A 15 2.16 -20.77 -2.17
CA ASP A 15 2.81 -19.58 -1.59
C ASP A 15 2.06 -18.25 -1.79
N ARG A 16 0.88 -18.25 -2.44
CA ARG A 16 0.04 -17.05 -2.71
C ARG A 16 0.83 -15.78 -3.08
N TRP A 17 1.70 -15.89 -4.08
CA TRP A 17 2.54 -14.78 -4.55
C TRP A 17 2.26 -14.41 -6.01
N PHE A 18 2.37 -13.11 -6.33
CA PHE A 18 2.33 -12.58 -7.70
C PHE A 18 3.08 -11.25 -7.80
N ASN A 19 3.60 -10.95 -8.99
CA ASN A 19 4.13 -9.62 -9.35
C ASN A 19 3.68 -9.14 -10.75
N ARG A 20 2.97 -9.98 -11.50
CA ARG A 20 2.38 -9.66 -12.81
C ARG A 20 0.88 -9.56 -12.67
N PHE A 21 0.41 -8.33 -12.58
CA PHE A 21 -0.95 -7.97 -12.22
C PHE A 21 -1.55 -7.02 -13.27
N ILE A 22 -2.85 -7.14 -13.53
CA ILE A 22 -3.63 -6.14 -14.27
C ILE A 22 -5.00 -5.94 -13.61
N GLU A 23 -5.49 -4.70 -13.61
CA GLU A 23 -6.84 -4.37 -13.15
C GLU A 23 -7.66 -3.70 -14.25
N TYR A 24 -8.91 -4.10 -14.38
CA TYR A 24 -9.92 -3.41 -15.16
C TYR A 24 -11.08 -3.01 -14.25
N TRP A 25 -11.31 -1.72 -14.09
CA TRP A 25 -12.46 -1.21 -13.33
C TRP A 25 -13.80 -1.76 -13.86
N THR A 26 -13.98 -1.71 -15.19
CA THR A 26 -15.14 -2.29 -15.88
C THR A 26 -14.78 -3.67 -16.42
N LEU A 27 -15.67 -4.65 -16.34
CA LEU A 27 -15.46 -5.97 -16.95
C LEU A 27 -15.05 -5.82 -18.44
N PRO A 28 -13.84 -6.27 -18.83
CA PRO A 28 -13.32 -6.04 -20.17
C PRO A 28 -13.92 -7.03 -21.18
N LYS A 29 -13.76 -6.74 -22.47
CA LYS A 29 -14.02 -7.75 -23.52
C LYS A 29 -12.92 -8.79 -23.55
N ALA A 30 -13.26 -10.00 -24.00
CA ALA A 30 -12.31 -11.10 -24.17
C ALA A 30 -11.07 -10.71 -25.00
N GLU A 31 -11.25 -9.99 -26.11
CA GLU A 31 -10.12 -9.56 -26.95
C GLU A 31 -9.15 -8.59 -26.25
N ALA A 32 -9.61 -7.83 -25.26
CA ALA A 32 -8.78 -6.86 -24.55
C ALA A 32 -7.88 -7.52 -23.50
N VAL A 33 -8.36 -8.59 -22.86
CA VAL A 33 -7.69 -9.20 -21.70
C VAL A 33 -6.95 -10.50 -22.06
N LEU A 34 -7.52 -11.38 -22.89
CA LEU A 34 -6.99 -12.73 -23.08
C LEU A 34 -5.63 -12.75 -23.80
N ASP A 35 -5.44 -11.86 -24.78
CA ASP A 35 -4.15 -11.74 -25.48
C ASP A 35 -3.07 -11.20 -24.55
N HIS A 36 -3.40 -10.18 -23.74
CA HIS A 36 -2.48 -9.61 -22.74
C HIS A 36 -2.07 -10.68 -21.72
N VAL A 37 -3.03 -11.40 -21.12
CA VAL A 37 -2.75 -12.47 -20.16
C VAL A 37 -1.77 -13.49 -20.72
N ARG A 38 -1.99 -13.97 -21.95
CA ARG A 38 -1.13 -14.97 -22.60
C ARG A 38 0.25 -14.41 -22.96
N ARG A 39 0.32 -13.20 -23.52
CA ARG A 39 1.59 -12.61 -23.99
C ARG A 39 2.49 -12.19 -22.82
N ALA A 40 1.91 -11.70 -21.73
CA ALA A 40 2.65 -11.18 -20.58
C ALA A 40 2.87 -12.19 -19.45
N ASP A 41 2.24 -13.36 -19.53
CA ASP A 41 2.22 -14.33 -18.42
C ASP A 41 1.68 -13.73 -17.12
N VAL A 42 0.53 -13.05 -17.24
CA VAL A 42 -0.18 -12.41 -16.13
C VAL A 42 -0.64 -13.46 -15.14
N GLN A 43 -0.44 -13.20 -13.84
CA GLN A 43 -0.77 -14.13 -12.77
C GLN A 43 -2.15 -13.84 -12.16
N LEU A 44 -2.53 -12.56 -12.07
CA LEU A 44 -3.77 -12.13 -11.44
C LEU A 44 -4.41 -11.00 -12.25
N VAL A 45 -5.69 -11.18 -12.58
CA VAL A 45 -6.56 -10.18 -13.20
C VAL A 45 -7.62 -9.77 -12.19
N GLN A 46 -7.65 -8.48 -11.82
CA GLN A 46 -8.79 -7.92 -11.09
C GLN A 46 -9.75 -7.29 -12.11
N CYS A 47 -11.01 -7.70 -12.16
CA CYS A 47 -11.94 -7.08 -13.11
C CYS A 47 -13.40 -7.10 -12.68
N GLY A 48 -14.12 -6.07 -13.12
CA GLY A 48 -15.56 -5.97 -12.97
C GLY A 48 -16.03 -5.76 -11.53
N ASN A 49 -17.24 -5.23 -11.38
CA ASN A 49 -17.84 -4.96 -10.08
C ASN A 49 -19.04 -5.86 -9.80
N PHE A 50 -19.04 -6.49 -8.63
CA PHE A 50 -20.04 -7.47 -8.20
C PHE A 50 -20.75 -7.03 -6.91
N GLY A 51 -20.57 -5.76 -6.50
CA GLY A 51 -21.13 -5.19 -5.29
C GLY A 51 -22.40 -4.37 -5.48
N PRO A 52 -22.89 -3.73 -4.39
CA PRO A 52 -24.12 -2.95 -4.37
C PRO A 52 -24.14 -1.78 -5.34
N ASP A 53 -23.00 -1.18 -5.65
CA ASP A 53 -22.88 -0.14 -6.66
C ASP A 53 -23.22 -0.66 -8.07
N PHE A 54 -22.71 -1.82 -8.48
CA PHE A 54 -23.15 -2.50 -9.70
C PHE A 54 -24.67 -2.70 -9.72
N TYR A 55 -25.23 -3.39 -8.72
CA TYR A 55 -26.67 -3.70 -8.70
C TYR A 55 -27.55 -2.44 -8.65
N SER A 56 -27.08 -1.37 -8.01
CA SER A 56 -27.82 -0.10 -7.94
C SER A 56 -27.93 0.64 -9.27
N MET A 57 -27.14 0.26 -10.27
CA MET A 57 -26.94 1.01 -11.51
C MET A 57 -27.07 0.17 -12.78
N ALA A 58 -27.03 -1.17 -12.67
CA ALA A 58 -26.99 -2.09 -13.81
C ALA A 58 -28.10 -1.85 -14.84
N SER A 59 -29.31 -1.55 -14.39
CA SER A 59 -30.52 -1.42 -15.23
C SER A 59 -30.83 -0.01 -15.73
N ASP A 60 -30.08 1.00 -15.29
CA ASP A 60 -30.24 2.37 -15.78
C ASP A 60 -29.37 2.53 -17.02
N ASP A 61 -29.93 2.81 -18.20
CA ASP A 61 -29.18 2.95 -19.46
C ASP A 61 -28.66 4.36 -19.73
N THR A 62 -29.01 5.34 -18.88
CA THR A 62 -28.67 6.75 -19.05
C THR A 62 -27.30 7.12 -18.48
N ILE A 63 -26.71 6.25 -17.66
CA ILE A 63 -25.43 6.48 -16.99
C ILE A 63 -24.26 5.87 -17.78
N THR A 64 -23.05 6.40 -17.59
CA THR A 64 -21.84 5.78 -18.17
C THR A 64 -21.59 4.40 -17.52
N ARG A 65 -21.32 3.37 -18.33
CA ARG A 65 -21.13 1.98 -17.85
C ARG A 65 -19.97 1.82 -16.86
N SER A 66 -18.97 2.69 -16.90
CA SER A 66 -17.89 2.70 -15.92
C SER A 66 -18.41 2.88 -14.49
N TRP A 67 -19.52 3.59 -14.25
CA TRP A 67 -20.08 3.70 -12.90
C TRP A 67 -20.54 2.35 -12.34
N ALA A 68 -21.18 1.51 -13.17
CA ALA A 68 -21.59 0.17 -12.77
C ALA A 68 -20.41 -0.82 -12.67
N GLY A 69 -19.23 -0.47 -13.21
CA GLY A 69 -18.10 -1.38 -13.33
C GLY A 69 -18.40 -2.59 -14.23
N MET A 70 -19.41 -2.49 -15.07
CA MET A 70 -19.99 -3.58 -15.85
C MET A 70 -20.55 -3.03 -17.19
N PRO A 71 -20.30 -3.69 -18.33
CA PRO A 71 -20.53 -3.11 -19.66
C PRO A 71 -21.97 -3.18 -20.19
N GLY A 72 -22.77 -4.14 -19.73
CA GLY A 72 -24.15 -4.37 -20.14
C GLY A 72 -25.17 -3.43 -19.49
N PHE A 73 -26.42 -3.56 -19.88
CA PHE A 73 -27.54 -2.69 -19.49
C PHE A 73 -28.59 -3.38 -18.62
N THR A 74 -28.38 -4.65 -18.27
CA THR A 74 -29.18 -5.40 -17.30
C THR A 74 -28.28 -6.18 -16.34
N VAL A 75 -28.82 -6.64 -15.21
CA VAL A 75 -28.05 -7.46 -14.26
C VAL A 75 -27.70 -8.78 -14.94
N GLU A 76 -28.68 -9.45 -15.54
CA GLU A 76 -28.55 -10.76 -16.19
C GLU A 76 -27.51 -10.74 -17.30
N GLU A 77 -27.58 -9.77 -18.21
CA GLU A 77 -26.61 -9.62 -19.31
C GLU A 77 -25.17 -9.50 -18.77
N ASN A 78 -24.97 -8.70 -17.73
CA ASN A 78 -23.65 -8.51 -17.13
C ASN A 78 -23.12 -9.77 -16.45
N LEU A 79 -23.99 -10.49 -15.73
CA LEU A 79 -23.61 -11.73 -15.07
C LEU A 79 -23.33 -12.85 -16.09
N GLU A 80 -24.06 -12.91 -17.21
CA GLU A 80 -23.78 -13.83 -18.33
C GLU A 80 -22.43 -13.53 -18.99
N MET A 81 -22.13 -12.25 -19.26
CA MET A 81 -20.82 -11.83 -19.77
C MET A 81 -19.69 -12.23 -18.82
N ALA A 82 -19.86 -12.05 -17.51
CA ALA A 82 -18.89 -12.46 -16.50
C ALA A 82 -18.73 -14.00 -16.48
N ALA A 83 -19.82 -14.75 -16.49
CA ALA A 83 -19.82 -16.21 -16.52
C ALA A 83 -19.11 -16.78 -17.76
N GLU A 84 -19.18 -16.09 -18.90
CA GLU A 84 -18.45 -16.46 -20.11
C GLU A 84 -16.96 -16.10 -20.03
N LEU A 85 -16.61 -14.92 -19.51
CA LEU A 85 -15.25 -14.40 -19.55
C LEU A 85 -14.34 -15.00 -18.47
N ILE A 86 -14.82 -15.14 -17.23
CA ILE A 86 -14.01 -15.59 -16.08
C ILE A 86 -13.29 -16.92 -16.39
N PRO A 87 -13.98 -17.98 -16.86
CA PRO A 87 -13.32 -19.24 -17.18
C PRO A 87 -12.30 -19.13 -18.32
N GLN A 88 -12.47 -18.19 -19.25
CA GLN A 88 -11.52 -17.97 -20.34
C GLN A 88 -10.22 -17.34 -19.85
N ILE A 89 -10.28 -16.40 -18.91
CA ILE A 89 -9.09 -15.80 -18.28
C ILE A 89 -8.36 -16.86 -17.45
N GLN A 90 -9.10 -17.66 -16.68
CA GLN A 90 -8.54 -18.78 -15.91
C GLN A 90 -7.87 -19.82 -16.81
N ALA A 91 -8.51 -20.18 -17.93
CA ALA A 91 -7.92 -21.06 -18.93
C ALA A 91 -6.69 -20.46 -19.63
N ALA A 92 -6.60 -19.12 -19.71
CA ALA A 92 -5.41 -18.43 -20.18
C ALA A 92 -4.26 -18.41 -19.16
N GLY A 93 -4.53 -18.73 -17.88
CA GLY A 93 -3.52 -18.99 -16.86
C GLY A 93 -3.51 -18.03 -15.67
N ALA A 94 -4.45 -17.10 -15.56
CA ALA A 94 -4.51 -16.11 -14.49
C ALA A 94 -5.64 -16.38 -13.48
N VAL A 95 -5.39 -16.03 -12.22
CA VAL A 95 -6.41 -15.92 -11.16
C VAL A 95 -7.32 -14.72 -11.48
N VAL A 96 -8.63 -14.86 -11.26
CA VAL A 96 -9.61 -13.78 -11.50
C VAL A 96 -10.23 -13.31 -10.19
N VAL A 97 -10.00 -12.04 -9.85
CA VAL A 97 -10.53 -11.40 -8.65
C VAL A 97 -11.59 -10.36 -9.05
N GLY A 98 -12.79 -10.46 -8.49
CA GLY A 98 -13.83 -9.46 -8.68
C GLY A 98 -13.68 -8.29 -7.72
N GLN A 99 -14.15 -7.11 -8.10
CA GLN A 99 -14.29 -6.00 -7.17
C GLN A 99 -15.65 -6.09 -6.48
N LEU A 100 -15.71 -5.83 -5.18
CA LEU A 100 -16.97 -5.80 -4.46
C LEU A 100 -16.99 -4.62 -3.50
N THR A 101 -17.88 -3.67 -3.76
CA THR A 101 -18.12 -2.57 -2.84
C THR A 101 -18.79 -3.08 -1.55
N MET A 102 -18.30 -2.72 -0.38
CA MET A 102 -18.94 -3.15 0.88
C MET A 102 -20.03 -2.22 1.39
N THR A 103 -19.91 -0.91 1.17
CA THR A 103 -20.87 0.06 1.72
C THR A 103 -21.51 0.91 0.66
N MET A 104 -20.72 1.44 -0.29
CA MET A 104 -21.22 2.41 -1.24
C MET A 104 -22.27 1.84 -2.22
N HIS A 105 -23.36 2.57 -2.42
CA HIS A 105 -24.31 2.32 -3.50
C HIS A 105 -24.99 3.62 -3.92
N PHE A 106 -25.74 3.57 -5.01
CA PHE A 106 -26.34 4.75 -5.63
C PHE A 106 -27.87 4.73 -5.57
N GLY A 107 -28.47 5.92 -5.57
CA GLY A 107 -29.92 6.07 -5.69
C GLY A 107 -30.46 7.39 -5.17
N ASP A 108 -31.76 7.44 -4.90
CA ASP A 108 -32.46 8.52 -4.21
C ASP A 108 -33.69 7.91 -3.51
N HIS A 109 -33.68 7.88 -2.19
CA HIS A 109 -34.73 7.24 -1.39
C HIS A 109 -36.08 7.95 -1.49
N ASN A 110 -36.11 9.25 -1.80
CA ASN A 110 -37.35 10.00 -1.98
C ASN A 110 -37.98 9.73 -3.34
N LYS A 111 -37.14 9.54 -4.37
CA LYS A 111 -37.58 9.24 -5.73
C LYS A 111 -37.74 7.74 -6.00
N ARG A 112 -37.30 6.88 -5.07
CA ARG A 112 -37.27 5.41 -5.21
C ARG A 112 -36.54 4.98 -6.49
N ILE A 113 -35.32 5.48 -6.67
CA ILE A 113 -34.42 5.11 -7.77
C ILE A 113 -33.11 4.54 -7.22
N GLY A 114 -32.36 3.84 -8.08
CA GLY A 114 -31.20 3.05 -7.67
C GLY A 114 -31.59 1.94 -6.71
N LEU A 115 -30.75 1.64 -5.72
CA LEU A 115 -31.01 0.53 -4.79
C LEU A 115 -32.26 0.71 -3.90
N PHE A 116 -32.90 1.87 -3.91
CA PHE A 116 -34.19 2.11 -3.22
C PHE A 116 -35.42 1.79 -4.09
N GLY A 117 -35.22 1.54 -5.39
CA GLY A 117 -36.30 1.37 -6.35
C GLY A 117 -36.37 -0.02 -6.96
N GLU A 118 -36.86 -0.04 -8.20
CA GLU A 118 -36.95 -1.21 -9.08
C GLU A 118 -35.66 -2.06 -9.12
N PRO A 119 -34.42 -1.51 -9.15
CA PRO A 119 -33.20 -2.32 -9.08
C PRO A 119 -33.12 -3.29 -7.88
N TRP A 120 -33.69 -2.93 -6.72
CA TRP A 120 -33.74 -3.83 -5.56
C TRP A 120 -34.59 -5.07 -5.85
N GLU A 121 -35.78 -4.87 -6.42
CA GLU A 121 -36.69 -5.99 -6.74
C GLU A 121 -36.08 -6.89 -7.82
N HIS A 122 -35.42 -6.30 -8.82
CA HIS A 122 -34.83 -7.02 -9.95
C HIS A 122 -33.63 -7.88 -9.57
N MET A 123 -32.82 -7.50 -8.58
CA MET A 123 -31.68 -8.34 -8.18
C MET A 123 -32.07 -9.59 -7.37
N TRP A 124 -33.30 -9.65 -6.84
CA TRP A 124 -33.79 -10.75 -6.01
C TRP A 124 -34.66 -11.75 -6.77
N THR A 125 -34.07 -12.38 -7.79
CA THR A 125 -34.65 -13.51 -8.52
C THR A 125 -33.91 -14.80 -8.21
N PRO A 126 -34.53 -15.99 -8.36
CA PRO A 126 -33.84 -17.28 -8.22
C PRO A 126 -32.55 -17.38 -9.03
N GLU A 127 -32.49 -16.74 -10.19
CA GLU A 127 -31.37 -16.76 -11.12
C GLU A 127 -30.26 -15.77 -10.76
N ILE A 128 -30.54 -14.71 -9.97
CA ILE A 128 -29.55 -13.70 -9.59
C ILE A 128 -29.06 -13.91 -8.15
N LEU A 129 -29.78 -13.41 -7.13
CA LEU A 129 -29.35 -13.50 -5.72
C LEU A 129 -30.23 -14.43 -4.86
N GLY A 130 -31.27 -15.02 -5.44
CA GLY A 130 -32.26 -15.83 -4.74
C GLY A 130 -33.39 -14.99 -4.13
N PRO A 131 -34.17 -15.55 -3.19
CA PRO A 131 -35.30 -14.85 -2.59
C PRO A 131 -34.84 -13.62 -1.80
N ALA A 132 -35.56 -12.52 -1.95
CA ALA A 132 -35.29 -11.28 -1.22
C ALA A 132 -35.31 -11.52 0.30
N PRO A 133 -34.22 -11.21 1.02
CA PRO A 133 -34.20 -11.33 2.47
C PRO A 133 -35.00 -10.22 3.16
N PHE A 134 -35.20 -9.08 2.49
CA PHE A 134 -35.89 -7.89 3.01
C PHE A 134 -36.73 -7.22 1.92
N GLU A 135 -37.79 -6.52 2.32
CA GLU A 135 -38.68 -5.80 1.40
C GLU A 135 -37.98 -4.62 0.71
N SER A 136 -37.13 -3.89 1.44
CA SER A 136 -36.35 -2.76 0.89
C SER A 136 -35.02 -2.59 1.61
N VAL A 137 -34.19 -1.69 1.08
CA VAL A 137 -32.88 -1.34 1.64
C VAL A 137 -32.95 -0.24 2.72
N ASP A 138 -34.13 0.34 2.98
CA ASP A 138 -34.28 1.59 3.75
C ASP A 138 -33.68 1.51 5.16
N ASP A 139 -33.87 0.39 5.87
CA ASP A 139 -33.36 0.19 7.24
C ASP A 139 -31.97 -0.50 7.28
N LEU A 140 -31.39 -0.80 6.11
CA LEU A 140 -30.11 -1.50 5.99
C LEU A 140 -28.92 -0.54 5.86
N VAL A 141 -29.18 0.71 5.53
CA VAL A 141 -28.18 1.74 5.21
C VAL A 141 -27.89 2.65 6.40
N HIS A 142 -26.96 3.59 6.21
CA HIS A 142 -26.69 4.63 7.19
C HIS A 142 -27.91 5.51 7.32
N LEU A 143 -28.37 5.66 8.56
CA LEU A 143 -29.49 6.51 8.92
C LEU A 143 -28.99 7.81 9.56
N ASP A 144 -29.70 8.89 9.27
CA ASP A 144 -29.52 10.18 9.93
C ASP A 144 -30.20 10.20 11.32
N GLU A 145 -30.26 11.39 11.93
CA GLU A 145 -30.87 11.58 13.25
C GLU A 145 -32.38 11.34 13.30
N ALA A 146 -33.07 11.49 12.17
CA ALA A 146 -34.50 11.23 12.04
C ALA A 146 -34.79 9.75 11.74
N GLY A 147 -33.75 8.93 11.59
CA GLY A 147 -33.89 7.52 11.24
C GLY A 147 -34.18 7.30 9.75
N VAL A 148 -33.89 8.27 8.88
CA VAL A 148 -34.08 8.14 7.43
C VAL A 148 -32.73 7.91 6.73
N PRO A 149 -32.71 7.27 5.55
CA PRO A 149 -31.48 7.06 4.79
C PRO A 149 -30.68 8.36 4.56
N ALA A 150 -29.39 8.34 4.89
CA ALA A 150 -28.51 9.50 4.84
C ALA A 150 -27.71 9.57 3.51
N PRO A 151 -28.13 10.41 2.53
CA PRO A 151 -27.39 10.59 1.28
C PRO A 151 -26.13 11.44 1.46
N ARG A 152 -25.16 11.20 0.58
CA ARG A 152 -24.07 12.13 0.28
C ARG A 152 -24.12 12.48 -1.21
N VAL A 153 -24.34 13.76 -1.52
CA VAL A 153 -24.25 14.27 -2.89
C VAL A 153 -22.80 14.63 -3.17
N ILE A 154 -22.24 14.06 -4.23
CA ILE A 154 -20.87 14.32 -4.69
C ILE A 154 -21.00 14.75 -6.15
N GLU A 155 -20.44 15.92 -6.46
CA GLU A 155 -20.44 16.47 -7.82
C GLU A 155 -19.81 15.48 -8.82
N GLY A 156 -20.38 15.41 -10.03
CA GLY A 156 -19.94 14.51 -11.08
C GLY A 156 -20.45 13.06 -10.99
N ARG A 157 -21.13 12.67 -9.90
CA ARG A 157 -21.76 11.34 -9.78
C ARG A 157 -23.18 11.33 -10.37
N PRO A 158 -23.64 10.21 -10.96
CA PRO A 158 -24.97 10.13 -11.57
C PRO A 158 -26.11 10.28 -10.55
N TYR A 159 -25.90 9.75 -9.34
CA TYR A 159 -26.87 9.75 -8.24
C TYR A 159 -26.23 10.15 -6.91
N ALA A 160 -27.08 10.39 -5.91
CA ALA A 160 -26.63 10.49 -4.53
C ALA A 160 -26.01 9.14 -4.11
N THR A 161 -24.94 9.24 -3.33
CA THR A 161 -24.22 8.10 -2.78
C THR A 161 -24.76 7.79 -1.38
N TYR A 162 -25.05 6.53 -1.12
CA TYR A 162 -25.43 6.01 0.20
C TYR A 162 -24.41 4.99 0.66
N ARG A 163 -24.49 4.64 1.94
CA ARG A 163 -23.64 3.61 2.55
C ARG A 163 -24.52 2.59 3.26
N GLY A 164 -24.36 1.32 2.92
CA GLY A 164 -24.84 0.22 3.73
C GLY A 164 -24.18 0.19 5.09
N CYS A 165 -24.94 -0.06 6.15
CA CYS A 165 -24.42 -0.07 7.51
C CYS A 165 -23.72 -1.40 7.79
N VAL A 166 -22.38 -1.41 7.85
CA VAL A 166 -21.61 -2.65 8.12
C VAL A 166 -21.82 -3.21 9.52
N ARG A 167 -22.43 -2.44 10.43
CA ARG A 167 -22.85 -2.93 11.74
C ARG A 167 -24.25 -3.54 11.74
N ASN A 168 -25.05 -3.30 10.70
CA ASN A 168 -26.32 -3.97 10.54
C ASN A 168 -26.07 -5.38 9.96
N PRO A 169 -26.33 -6.47 10.71
CA PRO A 169 -26.13 -7.83 10.20
C PRO A 169 -26.99 -8.15 8.98
N ASP A 170 -28.12 -7.46 8.81
CA ASP A 170 -29.03 -7.61 7.68
C ASP A 170 -28.40 -7.06 6.38
N TRP A 171 -27.64 -5.96 6.48
CA TRP A 171 -26.81 -5.49 5.35
C TRP A 171 -25.71 -6.49 5.01
N LEU A 172 -25.03 -7.06 6.01
CA LEU A 172 -24.00 -8.07 5.77
C LEU A 172 -24.57 -9.32 5.09
N LEU A 173 -25.83 -9.69 5.38
CA LEU A 173 -26.51 -10.77 4.67
C LEU A 173 -26.68 -10.45 3.17
N VAL A 174 -27.01 -9.21 2.81
CA VAL A 174 -27.10 -8.77 1.40
C VAL A 174 -25.75 -8.94 0.71
N LEU A 175 -24.66 -8.47 1.33
CA LEU A 175 -23.31 -8.63 0.78
C LEU A 175 -22.92 -10.10 0.62
N LYS A 176 -23.26 -10.96 1.58
CA LYS A 176 -23.00 -12.41 1.50
C LYS A 176 -23.68 -13.05 0.29
N ARG A 177 -24.88 -12.61 -0.10
CA ARG A 177 -25.57 -13.08 -1.33
C ARG A 177 -24.84 -12.65 -2.59
N MET A 178 -24.29 -11.45 -2.61
CA MET A 178 -23.48 -10.97 -3.73
C MET A 178 -22.15 -11.75 -3.84
N VAL A 179 -21.53 -12.07 -2.70
CA VAL A 179 -20.36 -12.97 -2.63
C VAL A 179 -20.72 -14.36 -3.14
N ASP A 180 -21.84 -14.96 -2.70
CA ASP A 180 -22.33 -16.26 -3.20
C ASP A 180 -22.41 -16.26 -4.73
N LYS A 181 -22.97 -15.18 -5.29
CA LYS A 181 -23.11 -15.04 -6.74
C LYS A 181 -21.77 -14.91 -7.45
N GLY A 182 -20.85 -14.10 -6.93
CA GLY A 182 -19.49 -14.00 -7.50
C GLY A 182 -18.74 -15.35 -7.49
N LEU A 183 -18.91 -16.14 -6.43
CA LEU A 183 -18.33 -17.49 -6.33
C LEU A 183 -18.96 -18.46 -7.33
N GLU A 184 -20.28 -18.40 -7.52
CA GLU A 184 -21.04 -19.18 -8.51
C GLU A 184 -20.55 -18.90 -9.93
N LEU A 185 -20.26 -17.64 -10.26
CA LEU A 185 -19.72 -17.20 -11.56
C LEU A 185 -18.27 -17.62 -11.79
N GLY A 186 -17.59 -18.13 -10.76
CA GLY A 186 -16.25 -18.70 -10.87
C GLY A 186 -15.12 -17.82 -10.38
N LEU A 187 -15.38 -16.66 -9.76
CA LEU A 187 -14.32 -15.77 -9.25
C LEU A 187 -13.41 -16.47 -8.24
N ASP A 188 -12.10 -16.38 -8.42
CA ASP A 188 -11.09 -16.94 -7.50
C ASP A 188 -10.90 -16.08 -6.24
N GLY A 189 -11.49 -14.89 -6.20
CA GLY A 189 -11.31 -13.95 -5.11
C GLY A 189 -12.10 -12.66 -5.22
N PHE A 190 -11.98 -11.84 -4.19
CA PHE A 190 -12.53 -10.49 -4.14
C PHE A 190 -11.51 -9.47 -3.64
N ASN A 191 -11.50 -8.30 -4.27
CA ASN A 191 -10.94 -7.10 -3.68
C ASN A 191 -12.11 -6.24 -3.17
N ALA A 192 -12.20 -6.08 -1.85
CA ALA A 192 -13.21 -5.23 -1.25
C ALA A 192 -12.84 -3.76 -1.48
N ILE A 193 -13.77 -3.00 -2.05
CA ILE A 193 -13.60 -1.59 -2.39
C ILE A 193 -14.65 -0.73 -1.69
N HIS A 194 -14.44 0.59 -1.69
CA HIS A 194 -15.42 1.58 -1.20
C HIS A 194 -16.06 1.24 0.16
N ASN A 195 -15.28 0.66 1.06
CA ASN A 195 -15.73 0.24 2.38
C ASN A 195 -15.51 1.35 3.42
N TYR A 196 -15.78 2.59 3.02
CA TYR A 196 -15.71 3.74 3.91
C TYR A 196 -16.63 3.50 5.09
N GLU A 197 -16.07 3.60 6.29
CA GLU A 197 -16.84 3.36 7.52
C GLU A 197 -16.85 4.63 8.35
N SER A 198 -18.07 5.00 8.75
CA SER A 198 -18.37 6.04 9.71
C SER A 198 -19.68 5.65 10.35
N PHE A 199 -19.76 5.57 11.67
CA PHE A 199 -20.98 5.10 12.31
C PHE A 199 -22.20 5.98 11.99
N CYS A 200 -23.37 5.34 11.88
CA CYS A 200 -24.67 6.01 11.74
C CYS A 200 -25.44 6.00 13.07
N GLN A 201 -26.67 6.54 13.09
CA GLN A 201 -27.48 6.64 14.31
C GLN A 201 -28.31 5.38 14.63
N CYS A 202 -28.08 4.28 13.92
CA CYS A 202 -28.83 3.05 14.18
C CYS A 202 -28.38 2.38 15.50
N ARG A 203 -29.27 1.57 16.08
CA ARG A 203 -28.99 0.82 17.31
C ARG A 203 -27.73 -0.05 17.24
N HIS A 204 -27.39 -0.56 16.05
CA HIS A 204 -26.24 -1.45 15.86
C HIS A 204 -24.92 -0.69 16.00
N CYS A 205 -24.83 0.52 15.43
CA CYS A 205 -23.68 1.40 15.58
C CYS A 205 -23.54 1.87 17.03
N THR A 206 -24.62 2.34 17.66
CA THR A 206 -24.61 2.77 19.07
C THR A 206 -24.11 1.65 19.99
N GLN A 207 -24.65 0.43 19.84
CA GLN A 207 -24.21 -0.69 20.66
C GLN A 207 -22.74 -1.06 20.42
N TYR A 208 -22.28 -1.00 19.16
CA TYR A 208 -20.90 -1.31 18.84
C TYR A 208 -19.93 -0.32 19.48
N ILE A 209 -20.24 0.98 19.44
CA ILE A 209 -19.41 2.01 20.07
C ILE A 209 -19.41 1.84 21.59
N ARG A 210 -20.56 1.63 22.23
CA ARG A 210 -20.62 1.34 23.67
C ARG A 210 -19.77 0.14 24.06
N ASN A 211 -19.87 -0.96 23.30
CA ASN A 211 -19.02 -2.14 23.51
C ASN A 211 -17.54 -1.83 23.33
N HIS A 212 -17.19 -0.98 22.37
CA HIS A 212 -15.80 -0.54 22.18
C HIS A 212 -15.32 0.27 23.38
N LEU A 213 -16.09 1.26 23.84
CA LEU A 213 -15.78 2.06 25.04
C LEU A 213 -15.63 1.19 26.30
N HIS A 214 -16.51 0.20 26.49
CA HIS A 214 -16.41 -0.77 27.60
C HIS A 214 -15.11 -1.57 27.53
N ARG A 215 -14.72 -2.03 26.34
CA ARG A 215 -13.50 -2.85 26.16
C ARG A 215 -12.22 -2.05 26.34
N THR A 216 -12.19 -0.83 25.83
CA THR A 216 -10.96 -0.02 25.84
C THR A 216 -10.79 0.79 27.11
N GLN A 217 -11.90 1.12 27.79
CA GLN A 217 -11.92 2.04 28.94
C GLN A 217 -11.08 3.29 28.66
N ALA A 218 -11.20 3.83 27.44
CA ALA A 218 -10.25 4.80 26.90
C ALA A 218 -10.31 6.20 27.53
N PHE A 219 -11.29 6.44 28.41
CA PHE A 219 -11.55 7.72 29.06
C PHE A 219 -11.77 7.53 30.55
N GLU A 220 -11.27 8.48 31.33
CA GLU A 220 -11.57 8.59 32.76
C GLU A 220 -13.04 9.00 33.00
N PRO A 221 -13.64 8.71 34.17
CA PRO A 221 -15.02 9.05 34.46
C PRO A 221 -15.35 10.53 34.24
N GLN A 222 -14.42 11.45 34.55
CA GLN A 222 -14.62 12.89 34.33
C GLN A 222 -14.67 13.24 32.85
N GLN A 223 -13.87 12.58 32.01
CA GLN A 223 -13.89 12.78 30.57
C GLN A 223 -15.18 12.22 29.96
N MET A 224 -15.64 11.06 30.43
CA MET A 224 -16.93 10.49 30.02
C MET A 224 -18.09 11.42 30.38
N GLN A 225 -18.11 11.93 31.63
CA GLN A 225 -19.09 12.90 32.08
C GLN A 225 -19.06 14.19 31.25
N ALA A 226 -17.88 14.66 30.84
CA ALA A 226 -17.74 15.84 29.98
C ALA A 226 -18.23 15.58 28.55
N LEU A 227 -17.85 14.45 27.95
CA LEU A 227 -18.22 14.09 26.58
C LEU A 227 -19.72 13.81 26.44
N PHE A 228 -20.34 13.12 27.40
CA PHE A 228 -21.69 12.58 27.22
C PHE A 228 -22.70 12.98 28.28
N GLY A 229 -22.28 13.73 29.31
CA GLY A 229 -23.15 14.08 30.44
C GLY A 229 -23.40 12.92 31.41
N THR A 230 -22.69 11.80 31.25
CA THR A 230 -22.73 10.62 32.13
C THR A 230 -21.42 9.83 32.02
N ASP A 231 -20.99 9.19 33.10
CA ASP A 231 -19.90 8.19 33.10
C ASP A 231 -20.40 6.75 32.91
N GLU A 232 -21.72 6.53 32.87
CA GLU A 232 -22.33 5.23 32.61
C GLU A 232 -22.43 4.98 31.10
N ILE A 233 -21.54 4.14 30.56
CA ILE A 233 -21.45 3.86 29.11
C ILE A 233 -22.79 3.39 28.52
N ASP A 234 -23.54 2.58 29.24
CA ASP A 234 -24.82 2.03 28.76
C ASP A 234 -25.93 3.09 28.67
N ALA A 235 -25.79 4.20 29.39
CA ALA A 235 -26.71 5.34 29.34
C ALA A 235 -26.43 6.29 28.15
N ILE A 236 -25.32 6.13 27.43
CA ILE A 236 -24.93 7.04 26.33
C ILE A 236 -25.78 6.77 25.09
N GLU A 237 -26.86 7.52 24.89
CA GLU A 237 -27.78 7.33 23.74
C GLU A 237 -27.12 7.64 22.39
N ARG A 238 -26.29 8.68 22.32
CA ARG A 238 -25.73 9.21 21.07
C ARG A 238 -24.20 9.31 21.13
N PRO A 239 -23.49 8.16 21.13
CA PRO A 239 -22.04 8.14 21.32
C PRO A 239 -21.25 8.75 20.17
N MET A 240 -21.90 9.14 19.06
CA MET A 240 -21.28 9.82 17.91
C MET A 240 -21.29 11.35 18.01
N PHE A 241 -22.06 11.90 18.94
CA PHE A 241 -22.23 13.35 19.12
C PHE A 241 -21.85 13.72 20.55
N PRO A 242 -20.54 13.75 20.87
CA PRO A 242 -20.11 14.23 22.16
C PRO A 242 -20.40 15.74 22.29
N GLN A 243 -20.40 16.22 23.53
CA GLN A 243 -20.39 17.64 23.85
C GLN A 243 -19.02 18.25 23.52
N ASP A 244 -18.98 19.58 23.38
CA ASP A 244 -17.73 20.31 23.23
C ASP A 244 -16.85 20.15 24.48
N VAL A 245 -15.60 19.75 24.27
CA VAL A 245 -14.61 19.50 25.33
C VAL A 245 -13.29 20.17 24.96
N ASP A 246 -12.27 20.05 25.81
CA ASP A 246 -10.92 20.51 25.49
C ASP A 246 -10.30 19.74 24.32
N ASP A 247 -9.37 20.37 23.61
CA ASP A 247 -8.72 19.83 22.41
C ASP A 247 -8.02 18.48 22.65
N ALA A 248 -7.53 18.20 23.86
CA ALA A 248 -6.87 16.93 24.16
C ALA A 248 -7.89 15.81 24.27
N THR A 249 -8.98 16.03 25.03
CA THR A 249 -10.09 15.07 25.13
C THR A 249 -10.79 14.86 23.79
N GLU A 250 -11.01 15.92 23.00
CA GLU A 250 -11.63 15.82 21.67
C GLU A 250 -10.78 14.99 20.71
N ARG A 251 -9.46 15.25 20.64
CA ARG A 251 -8.54 14.44 19.82
C ARG A 251 -8.53 12.99 20.23
N ARG A 252 -8.48 12.70 21.54
CA ARG A 252 -8.54 11.32 22.05
C ARG A 252 -9.85 10.64 21.67
N TYR A 253 -10.97 11.34 21.77
CA TYR A 253 -12.28 10.84 21.33
C TYR A 253 -12.29 10.49 19.84
N LYS A 254 -11.82 11.39 18.97
CA LYS A 254 -11.73 11.13 17.53
C LYS A 254 -10.88 9.89 17.22
N ALA A 255 -9.72 9.75 17.86
CA ALA A 255 -8.86 8.57 17.69
C ALA A 255 -9.55 7.27 18.13
N VAL A 256 -10.23 7.25 19.29
CA VAL A 256 -10.95 6.06 19.78
C VAL A 256 -12.10 5.68 18.85
N ILE A 257 -12.84 6.65 18.31
CA ILE A 257 -13.91 6.38 17.34
C ILE A 257 -13.34 5.89 16.01
N GLU A 258 -12.19 6.42 15.56
CA GLU A 258 -11.51 5.90 14.36
C GLU A 258 -11.03 4.46 14.56
N HIS A 259 -10.49 4.11 15.75
CA HIS A 259 -10.13 2.72 16.08
C HIS A 259 -11.37 1.81 16.01
N ALA A 260 -12.49 2.26 16.57
CA ALA A 260 -13.74 1.53 16.50
C ALA A 260 -14.22 1.37 15.04
N ALA A 261 -14.11 2.40 14.20
CA ALA A 261 -14.49 2.36 12.80
C ALA A 261 -13.60 1.42 11.97
N SER A 262 -12.27 1.47 12.15
CA SER A 262 -11.33 0.53 11.54
C SER A 262 -11.66 -0.91 11.91
N LEU A 263 -11.92 -1.18 13.20
CA LEU A 263 -12.32 -2.51 13.68
C LEU A 263 -13.68 -2.94 13.11
N ALA A 264 -14.66 -2.05 13.09
CA ALA A 264 -15.99 -2.36 12.56
C ALA A 264 -15.93 -2.77 11.08
N ARG A 265 -15.14 -2.06 10.27
CA ARG A 265 -14.87 -2.38 8.88
C ARG A 265 -14.18 -3.74 8.75
N LYS A 266 -13.14 -3.99 9.55
CA LYS A 266 -12.40 -5.26 9.54
C LYS A 266 -13.28 -6.45 9.95
N ASP A 267 -14.09 -6.29 10.99
CA ASP A 267 -15.03 -7.32 11.44
C ASP A 267 -16.07 -7.64 10.37
N ALA A 268 -16.57 -6.64 9.65
CA ALA A 268 -17.51 -6.85 8.54
C ALA A 268 -16.84 -7.55 7.34
N PHE A 269 -15.60 -7.20 7.03
CA PHE A 269 -14.82 -7.88 6.00
C PHE A 269 -14.58 -9.35 6.37
N ASP A 270 -14.21 -9.60 7.63
CA ASP A 270 -14.00 -10.94 8.15
C ASP A 270 -15.28 -11.77 8.06
N ASP A 271 -16.42 -11.24 8.48
CA ASP A 271 -17.70 -11.95 8.41
C ASP A 271 -18.10 -12.29 6.96
N VAL A 272 -18.00 -11.34 6.04
CA VAL A 272 -18.47 -11.50 4.66
C VAL A 272 -17.52 -12.36 3.81
N PHE A 273 -16.21 -12.09 3.87
CA PHE A 273 -15.26 -12.70 2.93
C PHE A 273 -14.47 -13.85 3.52
N ILE A 274 -14.07 -13.75 4.79
CA ILE A 274 -13.28 -14.78 5.46
C ILE A 274 -14.21 -15.88 5.97
N ASP A 275 -15.07 -15.56 6.93
CA ASP A 275 -15.92 -16.53 7.60
C ASP A 275 -16.97 -17.10 6.65
N HIS A 276 -17.63 -16.28 5.83
CA HIS A 276 -18.61 -16.74 4.86
C HIS A 276 -17.98 -17.19 3.54
N GLY A 277 -17.20 -16.33 2.89
CA GLY A 277 -16.55 -16.64 1.61
C GLY A 277 -15.60 -17.84 1.67
N ARG A 278 -14.64 -17.88 2.61
CA ARG A 278 -13.71 -19.01 2.72
C ARG A 278 -14.33 -20.29 3.29
N ARG A 279 -15.50 -20.23 3.95
CA ARG A 279 -16.27 -21.44 4.26
C ARG A 279 -16.67 -22.21 3.00
N GLN A 280 -17.00 -21.47 1.93
CA GLN A 280 -17.43 -22.04 0.66
C GLN A 280 -16.23 -22.34 -0.26
N ARG A 281 -15.23 -21.46 -0.26
CA ARG A 281 -14.00 -21.59 -1.04
C ARG A 281 -12.76 -21.30 -0.18
N PRO A 282 -12.16 -22.31 0.48
CA PRO A 282 -11.05 -22.10 1.42
C PRO A 282 -9.85 -21.38 0.82
N ASP A 283 -9.63 -21.54 -0.49
CA ASP A 283 -8.53 -20.97 -1.26
C ASP A 283 -8.82 -19.57 -1.85
N LEU A 284 -9.92 -18.91 -1.46
CA LEU A 284 -10.31 -17.57 -1.94
C LEU A 284 -9.21 -16.51 -1.74
N TRP A 285 -8.86 -15.82 -2.82
CA TRP A 285 -7.96 -14.66 -2.85
C TRP A 285 -8.67 -13.41 -2.34
N LEU A 286 -8.09 -12.73 -1.36
CA LEU A 286 -8.75 -11.61 -0.69
C LEU A 286 -7.81 -10.42 -0.47
N ALA A 287 -8.30 -9.23 -0.79
CA ALA A 287 -7.66 -7.96 -0.47
C ALA A 287 -8.69 -6.88 -0.16
N GLN A 288 -8.22 -5.76 0.37
CA GLN A 288 -9.04 -4.55 0.54
C GLN A 288 -8.30 -3.35 -0.05
N TRP A 289 -8.92 -2.67 -1.02
CA TRP A 289 -8.39 -1.47 -1.63
C TRP A 289 -8.59 -0.27 -0.71
N TYR A 290 -7.48 0.22 -0.17
CA TYR A 290 -7.43 1.40 0.69
C TYR A 290 -6.62 2.57 0.14
N HIS A 291 -6.68 3.70 0.82
CA HIS A 291 -6.05 4.95 0.43
C HIS A 291 -4.98 5.32 1.46
N LYS A 292 -3.70 5.35 1.04
CA LYS A 292 -2.59 5.79 1.88
C LYS A 292 -1.72 6.80 1.13
N TYR A 293 -2.35 7.92 0.75
CA TYR A 293 -1.78 8.91 -0.15
C TYR A 293 -0.53 9.56 0.42
N GLY A 294 0.64 9.25 -0.14
CA GLY A 294 1.91 9.83 0.31
C GLY A 294 2.18 9.59 1.79
N LEU A 295 1.82 8.41 2.30
CA LEU A 295 1.94 8.05 3.72
C LEU A 295 1.23 9.02 4.67
N ARG A 296 0.13 9.66 4.26
CA ARG A 296 -0.75 10.38 5.19
C ARG A 296 -1.23 9.44 6.30
N VAL A 297 -1.34 10.00 7.50
CA VAL A 297 -1.76 9.31 8.73
C VAL A 297 -3.17 8.72 8.59
N ASN A 298 -4.06 9.41 7.88
CA ASN A 298 -5.41 8.92 7.66
C ASN A 298 -5.41 7.83 6.57
N CYS A 299 -5.60 6.57 6.97
CA CYS A 299 -5.97 5.48 6.08
C CYS A 299 -6.99 4.56 6.75
N GLU A 300 -7.75 3.81 5.97
CA GLU A 300 -8.88 3.01 6.48
C GLU A 300 -8.43 2.02 7.58
N ARG A 301 -7.26 1.39 7.45
CA ARG A 301 -6.77 0.43 8.47
C ARG A 301 -5.89 1.06 9.55
N VAL A 302 -5.74 2.38 9.62
CA VAL A 302 -4.81 3.03 10.56
C VAL A 302 -5.15 2.73 12.03
N GLY A 303 -6.44 2.67 12.37
CA GLY A 303 -6.89 2.38 13.73
C GLY A 303 -6.80 0.91 14.15
N LEU A 304 -6.38 0.00 13.27
CA LEU A 304 -6.30 -1.43 13.61
C LEU A 304 -5.09 -1.74 14.51
N PRO A 305 -5.26 -2.60 15.52
CA PRO A 305 -4.11 -3.16 16.23
C PRO A 305 -3.33 -4.14 15.32
N THR A 306 -2.05 -4.36 15.62
CA THR A 306 -1.09 -5.10 14.78
C THR A 306 -1.60 -6.49 14.41
N GLU A 307 -2.16 -7.23 15.37
CA GLU A 307 -2.68 -8.58 15.19
C GLU A 307 -3.92 -8.65 14.31
N ARG A 308 -4.61 -7.52 14.08
CA ARG A 308 -5.74 -7.44 13.15
C ARG A 308 -5.34 -6.84 11.80
N TRP A 309 -4.17 -6.21 11.70
CA TRP A 309 -3.71 -5.54 10.49
C TRP A 309 -3.51 -6.55 9.35
N ALA A 310 -4.30 -6.40 8.28
CA ALA A 310 -4.33 -7.29 7.11
C ALA A 310 -4.54 -8.80 7.38
N THR A 311 -4.94 -9.18 8.60
CA THR A 311 -5.13 -10.60 8.91
C THR A 311 -6.24 -11.19 8.06
N GLY A 312 -5.94 -12.30 7.38
CA GLY A 312 -6.86 -12.94 6.45
C GLY A 312 -6.81 -12.39 5.02
N GLU A 313 -6.14 -11.26 4.76
CA GLU A 313 -5.86 -10.80 3.40
C GLU A 313 -4.64 -11.55 2.81
N ASP A 314 -4.68 -11.80 1.51
CA ASP A 314 -3.63 -12.51 0.75
C ASP A 314 -2.61 -11.54 0.14
N TYR A 315 -3.05 -10.31 -0.13
CA TYR A 315 -2.22 -9.25 -0.66
C TYR A 315 -2.73 -7.89 -0.19
N ILE A 316 -1.83 -6.91 -0.15
CA ILE A 316 -2.17 -5.54 0.27
C ILE A 316 -2.50 -4.70 -0.97
N TRP A 317 -3.46 -3.78 -0.86
CA TRP A 317 -3.80 -2.88 -1.96
C TRP A 317 -3.92 -1.44 -1.48
N TYR A 318 -3.07 -0.56 -1.99
CA TYR A 318 -3.17 0.88 -1.75
C TYR A 318 -3.18 1.71 -3.02
N SER A 319 -4.11 2.67 -3.06
CA SER A 319 -4.04 3.82 -3.94
C SER A 319 -3.21 4.94 -3.29
N GLN A 320 -2.45 5.66 -4.13
CA GLN A 320 -1.52 6.71 -3.75
C GLN A 320 -1.98 8.12 -4.17
N GLY A 321 -3.21 8.23 -4.68
CA GLY A 321 -3.85 9.49 -5.02
C GLY A 321 -3.49 9.99 -6.42
N PRO A 322 -4.18 11.04 -6.89
CA PRO A 322 -4.23 11.40 -8.31
C PRO A 322 -3.01 12.17 -8.82
N TYR A 323 -1.97 12.36 -8.02
CA TYR A 323 -0.79 13.18 -8.39
C TYR A 323 0.51 12.38 -8.40
N ARG A 324 0.39 11.05 -8.41
CA ARG A 324 1.53 10.13 -8.46
C ARG A 324 1.82 9.62 -9.87
N TRP A 325 1.10 10.11 -10.87
CA TRP A 325 1.27 9.74 -12.28
C TRP A 325 2.40 10.49 -13.00
N GLY A 326 2.90 11.60 -12.47
CA GLY A 326 3.94 12.41 -13.13
C GLY A 326 5.00 12.93 -12.16
N SER A 327 6.23 13.13 -12.64
CA SER A 327 7.33 13.78 -11.92
C SER A 327 7.59 15.18 -12.51
N SER A 328 8.37 16.00 -11.80
CA SER A 328 9.04 17.20 -12.33
C SER A 328 10.44 17.27 -11.74
N LEU A 329 11.40 16.60 -12.38
CA LEU A 329 12.77 16.52 -11.87
C LEU A 329 13.46 17.89 -11.80
N SER A 330 13.10 18.80 -12.71
CA SER A 330 13.61 20.18 -12.72
C SER A 330 13.15 20.99 -11.49
N GLN A 331 11.99 20.65 -10.92
CA GLN A 331 11.44 21.25 -9.71
C GLN A 331 11.73 20.42 -8.45
N GLY A 332 12.52 19.34 -8.55
CA GLY A 332 12.84 18.46 -7.42
C GLY A 332 11.71 17.53 -6.99
N TYR A 333 10.62 17.43 -7.76
CA TYR A 333 9.50 16.53 -7.44
C TYR A 333 9.65 15.20 -8.16
N LEU A 334 9.89 14.13 -7.39
CA LEU A 334 9.90 12.77 -7.89
C LEU A 334 8.69 11.99 -7.36
N ALA A 335 7.80 11.57 -8.25
CA ALA A 335 6.63 10.78 -7.90
C ALA A 335 6.95 9.28 -7.80
N ASP A 336 7.98 8.92 -7.03
CA ASP A 336 8.30 7.52 -6.69
C ASP A 336 7.49 7.02 -5.49
N MET A 337 7.27 5.70 -5.41
CA MET A 337 6.60 5.05 -4.28
C MET A 337 7.58 4.24 -3.41
N GLY A 338 8.86 4.59 -3.34
CA GLY A 338 9.87 3.82 -2.62
C GLY A 338 9.53 3.64 -1.14
N LEU A 339 9.25 4.74 -0.44
CA LEU A 339 8.88 4.73 0.98
C LEU A 339 7.53 4.04 1.25
N GLN A 340 6.56 4.30 0.40
CA GLN A 340 5.21 3.73 0.44
C GLN A 340 5.28 2.21 0.29
N SER A 341 6.05 1.74 -0.69
CA SER A 341 6.22 0.32 -1.00
C SER A 341 7.01 -0.40 0.09
N ARG A 342 8.02 0.25 0.69
CA ARG A 342 8.71 -0.28 1.89
C ARG A 342 7.75 -0.42 3.07
N HIS A 343 6.90 0.58 3.32
CA HIS A 343 5.86 0.49 4.35
C HIS A 343 4.88 -0.66 4.06
N MET A 344 4.40 -0.79 2.82
CA MET A 344 3.50 -1.87 2.42
C MET A 344 4.14 -3.25 2.57
N HIS A 345 5.41 -3.40 2.17
CA HIS A 345 6.16 -4.64 2.33
C HIS A 345 6.34 -5.00 3.81
N ALA A 346 6.74 -4.04 4.65
CA ALA A 346 6.98 -4.25 6.08
C ALA A 346 5.70 -4.52 6.87
N ALA A 347 4.64 -3.74 6.63
CA ALA A 347 3.34 -3.92 7.28
C ALA A 347 2.62 -5.18 6.74
N GLY A 348 2.76 -5.45 5.45
CA GLY A 348 2.25 -6.64 4.75
C GLY A 348 2.91 -7.95 5.18
N GLY A 349 3.99 -7.92 5.95
CA GLY A 349 4.75 -9.12 6.33
C GLY A 349 5.37 -9.82 5.13
N GLY A 350 5.79 -9.06 4.11
CA GLY A 350 6.39 -9.60 2.88
C GLY A 350 5.40 -10.17 1.85
N ARG A 351 4.09 -10.13 2.12
CA ARG A 351 3.05 -10.50 1.14
C ARG A 351 3.16 -9.64 -0.13
N PRO A 352 2.73 -10.16 -1.30
CA PRO A 352 2.60 -9.32 -2.47
C PRO A 352 1.63 -8.17 -2.20
N PHE A 353 1.80 -7.07 -2.92
CA PHE A 353 0.94 -5.91 -2.81
C PHE A 353 0.77 -5.20 -4.14
N VAL A 354 -0.31 -4.46 -4.28
CA VAL A 354 -0.60 -3.60 -5.44
C VAL A 354 -0.54 -2.16 -5.00
N VAL A 355 0.28 -1.36 -5.70
CA VAL A 355 0.38 0.08 -5.51
C VAL A 355 -0.24 0.78 -6.72
N ASN A 356 -1.33 1.52 -6.53
CA ASN A 356 -1.98 2.28 -7.60
C ASN A 356 -1.53 3.75 -7.61
N LYS A 357 -0.98 4.20 -8.74
CA LYS A 357 -0.48 5.57 -8.96
C LYS A 357 -1.36 6.41 -9.88
N TYR A 358 -2.38 5.81 -10.49
CA TYR A 358 -3.13 6.40 -11.62
C TYR A 358 -2.19 6.84 -12.76
N ASP A 359 -1.12 6.09 -12.98
CA ASP A 359 -0.08 6.46 -13.94
C ASP A 359 -0.42 5.97 -15.35
N TYR A 360 -0.95 6.88 -16.16
CA TYR A 360 -1.36 6.61 -17.54
C TYR A 360 -0.22 6.79 -18.55
N ARG A 361 1.02 7.02 -18.10
CA ARG A 361 2.15 7.31 -19.01
C ARG A 361 3.36 6.44 -18.75
N ARG A 362 3.75 6.18 -17.50
CA ARG A 362 5.06 5.62 -17.10
C ARG A 362 4.97 4.16 -16.65
N TRP A 363 4.40 3.33 -17.51
CA TRP A 363 4.01 1.97 -17.15
C TRP A 363 5.18 1.05 -16.80
N ARG A 364 6.32 1.15 -17.49
CA ARG A 364 7.49 0.32 -17.16
C ARG A 364 8.13 0.78 -15.86
N VAL A 365 8.24 2.08 -15.61
CA VAL A 365 8.71 2.62 -14.32
C VAL A 365 7.83 2.10 -13.18
N TRP A 366 6.51 2.17 -13.35
CA TRP A 366 5.57 1.71 -12.33
C TRP A 366 5.69 0.20 -12.05
N ALA A 367 5.74 -0.63 -13.09
CA ALA A 367 5.96 -2.08 -12.94
C ALA A 367 7.30 -2.40 -12.27
N ALA A 368 8.36 -1.68 -12.64
CA ALA A 368 9.70 -1.83 -12.07
C ALA A 368 9.76 -1.46 -10.60
N GLU A 369 9.18 -0.31 -10.23
CA GLU A 369 9.09 0.20 -8.86
C GLU A 369 8.34 -0.79 -7.97
N ALA A 370 7.13 -1.19 -8.36
CA ALA A 370 6.35 -2.16 -7.59
C ALA A 370 7.15 -3.46 -7.38
N THR A 371 7.74 -4.00 -8.44
CA THR A 371 8.47 -5.27 -8.36
C THR A 371 9.76 -5.17 -7.53
N ALA A 372 10.50 -4.06 -7.62
CA ALA A 372 11.70 -3.86 -6.83
C ALA A 372 11.42 -3.88 -5.33
N HIS A 373 10.17 -3.66 -4.90
CA HIS A 373 9.74 -3.72 -3.51
C HIS A 373 8.93 -4.98 -3.16
N GLY A 374 8.82 -5.96 -4.07
CA GLY A 374 8.06 -7.20 -3.85
C GLY A 374 6.55 -7.07 -4.12
N GLY A 375 6.12 -6.00 -4.78
CA GLY A 375 4.74 -5.75 -5.19
C GLY A 375 4.50 -5.97 -6.69
N ALA A 376 3.33 -5.51 -7.14
CA ALA A 376 2.82 -5.66 -8.49
C ALA A 376 2.15 -4.37 -8.99
N ALA A 377 2.21 -4.19 -10.30
CA ALA A 377 1.48 -3.20 -11.09
C ALA A 377 1.14 -3.86 -12.44
N ILE A 378 0.16 -3.41 -13.22
CA ILE A 378 -0.45 -2.07 -13.33
C ILE A 378 -1.92 -2.14 -12.88
N ALA A 379 -2.36 -1.22 -12.04
CA ALA A 379 -3.73 -1.17 -11.51
C ALA A 379 -4.52 0.02 -12.08
N TYR A 380 -5.86 -0.02 -12.02
CA TYR A 380 -6.76 1.04 -12.47
C TYR A 380 -6.66 1.38 -13.97
N HIS A 381 -7.55 0.78 -14.76
CA HIS A 381 -7.62 0.87 -16.23
C HIS A 381 -6.39 0.29 -16.94
N ALA A 382 -6.02 -0.95 -16.62
CA ALA A 382 -5.09 -1.71 -17.46
C ALA A 382 -5.66 -1.82 -18.87
N GLY A 383 -4.87 -1.45 -19.88
CA GLY A 383 -5.31 -1.31 -21.26
C GLY A 383 -4.85 0.04 -21.81
N PRO A 384 -4.88 0.23 -23.14
CA PRO A 384 -4.63 1.54 -23.70
C PRO A 384 -5.69 2.51 -23.13
N PRO A 385 -5.28 3.71 -22.68
CA PRO A 385 -6.22 4.73 -22.25
C PRO A 385 -7.28 4.94 -23.34
N GLN A 386 -8.54 5.17 -22.96
CA GLN A 386 -9.55 5.42 -23.97
C GLN A 386 -9.19 6.68 -24.77
N PRO A 387 -9.56 6.76 -26.07
CA PRO A 387 -9.32 7.97 -26.88
C PRO A 387 -9.92 9.24 -26.26
N GLU A 388 -10.93 9.10 -25.41
CA GLU A 388 -11.59 10.19 -24.68
C GLU A 388 -10.83 10.60 -23.40
N GLU A 389 -9.98 9.71 -22.88
CA GLU A 389 -9.17 9.88 -21.65
C GLU A 389 -7.75 10.39 -21.94
N THR A 390 -7.34 10.44 -23.20
CA THR A 390 -6.04 11.01 -23.62
C THR A 390 -6.20 11.98 -24.77
N GLU A 391 -5.58 13.16 -24.67
CA GLU A 391 -5.55 14.15 -25.75
C GLU A 391 -4.82 13.65 -27.02
N ALA A 392 -4.17 12.48 -26.95
CA ALA A 392 -3.12 12.08 -27.89
C ALA A 392 -3.45 10.88 -28.80
N GLY A 393 -4.57 10.18 -28.61
CA GLY A 393 -4.94 9.05 -29.47
C GLY A 393 -3.85 7.95 -29.52
N LEU A 394 -3.41 7.48 -28.36
CA LEU A 394 -2.39 6.43 -28.23
C LEU A 394 -2.82 5.15 -28.97
N ALA A 395 -1.95 4.60 -29.83
CA ALA A 395 -2.26 3.31 -30.44
C ALA A 395 -2.18 2.19 -29.39
N PRO A 396 -3.07 1.18 -29.43
CA PRO A 396 -3.07 0.10 -28.44
C PRO A 396 -1.72 -0.59 -28.20
N GLU A 397 -0.93 -0.82 -29.25
CA GLU A 397 0.38 -1.48 -29.12
C GLU A 397 1.47 -0.56 -28.54
N ASP A 398 1.28 0.76 -28.52
CA ASP A 398 2.18 1.68 -27.81
C ASP A 398 2.02 1.54 -26.28
N PHE A 399 0.87 1.04 -25.81
CA PHE A 399 0.65 0.58 -24.44
C PHE A 399 1.13 -0.88 -24.26
N TYR A 400 0.56 -1.81 -25.04
CA TYR A 400 0.77 -3.24 -24.81
C TYR A 400 2.22 -3.66 -25.03
N GLY A 401 2.93 -3.09 -26.01
CA GLY A 401 4.31 -3.44 -26.32
C GLY A 401 5.25 -3.25 -25.12
N PRO A 402 5.36 -2.05 -24.53
CA PRO A 402 6.15 -1.80 -23.33
C PRO A 402 5.71 -2.62 -22.11
N VAL A 403 4.40 -2.69 -21.83
CA VAL A 403 3.85 -3.38 -20.65
C VAL A 403 4.13 -4.88 -20.69
N ILE A 404 3.83 -5.51 -21.83
CA ILE A 404 4.08 -6.96 -22.02
C ILE A 404 5.57 -7.25 -21.93
N ARG A 405 6.42 -6.39 -22.49
CA ARG A 405 7.88 -6.57 -22.38
C ARG A 405 8.35 -6.54 -20.93
N ALA A 406 7.89 -5.58 -20.14
CA ALA A 406 8.21 -5.52 -18.71
C ALA A 406 7.72 -6.77 -17.97
N GLN A 407 6.46 -7.15 -18.13
CA GLN A 407 5.88 -8.32 -17.45
C GLN A 407 6.58 -9.64 -17.86
N ARG A 408 6.93 -9.81 -19.15
CA ARG A 408 7.73 -10.96 -19.60
C ARG A 408 9.14 -10.97 -19.02
N PHE A 409 9.77 -9.80 -18.87
CA PHE A 409 11.05 -9.70 -18.19
C PHE A 409 10.93 -10.17 -16.74
N LEU A 410 9.89 -9.72 -16.01
CA LEU A 410 9.62 -10.17 -14.64
C LEU A 410 9.40 -11.69 -14.57
N ALA A 411 8.61 -12.26 -15.49
CA ALA A 411 8.39 -13.71 -15.55
C ALA A 411 9.71 -14.48 -15.76
N ALA A 412 10.60 -13.96 -16.59
CA ALA A 412 11.91 -14.58 -16.83
C ALA A 412 12.89 -14.44 -15.66
N GLN A 413 12.63 -13.54 -14.70
CA GLN A 413 13.48 -13.33 -13.52
C GLN A 413 12.84 -13.88 -12.23
N GLU A 414 11.77 -14.68 -12.30
CA GLU A 414 10.98 -15.08 -11.13
C GLU A 414 11.81 -15.66 -9.98
N SER A 415 12.80 -16.52 -10.26
CA SER A 415 13.66 -17.12 -9.21
C SER A 415 14.56 -16.12 -8.48
N PHE A 416 14.82 -14.95 -9.07
CA PHE A 416 15.54 -13.85 -8.43
C PHE A 416 14.64 -12.90 -7.65
N LEU A 417 13.32 -12.99 -7.84
CA LEU A 417 12.34 -12.06 -7.28
C LEU A 417 11.59 -12.67 -6.10
N HIS A 418 11.37 -13.98 -6.09
CA HIS A 418 10.64 -14.67 -5.02
C HIS A 418 10.91 -16.18 -5.00
N PRO A 419 11.01 -16.82 -3.82
CA PRO A 419 11.13 -16.20 -2.49
C PRO A 419 12.45 -15.44 -2.33
N ALA A 420 12.42 -14.28 -1.69
CA ALA A 420 13.57 -13.40 -1.50
C ALA A 420 13.43 -12.58 -0.23
N SER A 421 14.56 -12.32 0.43
CA SER A 421 14.65 -11.45 1.61
C SER A 421 15.38 -10.15 1.27
N THR A 422 15.02 -9.08 1.95
CA THR A 422 15.64 -7.77 1.73
C THR A 422 17.10 -7.79 2.20
N TRP A 423 17.99 -7.19 1.41
CA TRP A 423 19.38 -6.98 1.82
C TRP A 423 19.60 -5.50 2.10
N SER A 424 19.40 -5.10 3.36
CA SER A 424 19.44 -3.71 3.81
C SER A 424 20.31 -3.55 5.04
N GLN A 425 21.14 -2.52 5.05
CA GLN A 425 22.05 -2.19 6.15
C GLN A 425 21.33 -1.41 7.25
N VAL A 426 20.33 -0.61 6.88
CA VAL A 426 19.66 0.37 7.74
C VAL A 426 18.17 0.05 7.88
N GLY A 427 17.65 0.13 9.11
CA GLY A 427 16.21 0.12 9.39
C GLY A 427 15.72 1.53 9.74
N LEU A 428 14.83 2.09 8.91
CA LEU A 428 14.15 3.35 9.17
C LEU A 428 12.82 3.07 9.88
N VAL A 429 12.71 3.51 11.14
CA VAL A 429 11.55 3.19 11.97
C VAL A 429 10.35 4.03 11.57
N PHE A 430 9.21 3.40 11.32
CA PHE A 430 7.94 4.03 11.01
C PHE A 430 7.09 4.16 12.29
N PRO A 431 6.53 5.34 12.61
CA PRO A 431 5.83 5.63 13.86
C PRO A 431 4.39 5.11 13.85
N ARG A 432 4.22 3.79 13.81
CA ARG A 432 2.92 3.14 13.67
C ARG A 432 2.02 3.39 14.89
N ALA A 433 2.58 3.47 16.10
CA ALA A 433 1.81 3.76 17.31
C ALA A 433 1.22 5.17 17.32
N GLN A 434 2.01 6.17 16.92
CA GLN A 434 1.56 7.57 16.80
C GLN A 434 0.56 7.73 15.64
N GLU A 435 0.81 7.03 14.52
CA GLU A 435 -0.10 7.00 13.37
C GLU A 435 -1.48 6.45 13.78
N ARG A 436 -1.51 5.38 14.58
CA ARG A 436 -2.74 4.78 15.10
C ARG A 436 -3.58 5.79 15.88
N ASP A 437 -2.95 6.65 16.66
CA ASP A 437 -3.62 7.66 17.49
C ASP A 437 -3.88 8.98 16.72
N SER A 438 -3.75 8.96 15.38
CA SER A 438 -4.04 10.09 14.48
C SER A 438 -3.19 11.34 14.77
N GLU A 439 -1.94 11.16 15.17
CA GLU A 439 -0.97 12.25 15.29
C GLU A 439 -0.49 12.67 13.89
N MET A 440 -1.07 13.75 13.34
CA MET A 440 -0.98 14.10 11.91
C MET A 440 0.45 14.28 11.36
N GLU A 441 1.38 14.77 12.17
CA GLU A 441 2.75 15.12 11.76
C GLU A 441 3.75 13.97 12.01
N CYS A 442 3.32 12.85 12.60
CA CYS A 442 4.23 11.81 13.08
C CYS A 442 5.10 11.20 11.96
N VAL A 443 4.62 11.19 10.72
CA VAL A 443 5.29 10.59 9.57
C VAL A 443 6.25 11.52 8.82
N ASP A 444 6.34 12.80 9.19
CA ASP A 444 7.07 13.77 8.35
C ASP A 444 8.58 13.64 8.49
N ALA A 445 9.09 13.37 9.70
CA ALA A 445 10.49 13.00 9.92
C ALA A 445 10.86 11.72 9.15
N PHE A 446 9.96 10.72 9.14
CA PHE A 446 10.16 9.47 8.39
C PHE A 446 10.29 9.74 6.89
N LYS A 447 9.41 10.56 6.31
CA LYS A 447 9.49 10.94 4.89
C LYS A 447 10.77 11.70 4.59
N ARG A 448 11.10 12.70 5.40
CA ARG A 448 12.26 13.58 5.18
C ARG A 448 13.57 12.80 5.22
N ILE A 449 13.78 11.99 6.25
CA ILE A 449 14.98 11.17 6.36
C ILE A 449 14.98 10.08 5.29
N GLY A 450 13.82 9.49 4.97
CA GLY A 450 13.66 8.54 3.88
C GLY A 450 14.15 9.07 2.53
N GLU A 451 13.83 10.33 2.19
CA GLU A 451 14.33 10.98 0.97
C GLU A 451 15.86 11.12 0.97
N TRP A 452 16.49 11.44 2.11
CA TRP A 452 17.95 11.48 2.19
C TRP A 452 18.58 10.10 1.92
N LEU A 453 17.99 9.03 2.45
CA LEU A 453 18.48 7.66 2.23
C LEU A 453 18.32 7.23 0.77
N GLU A 454 17.19 7.54 0.14
CA GLU A 454 16.95 7.26 -1.29
C GLU A 454 17.90 8.10 -2.18
N ASP A 455 18.08 9.39 -1.87
CA ASP A 455 19.00 10.29 -2.58
C ASP A 455 20.47 9.91 -2.39
N ALA A 456 20.82 9.19 -1.33
CA ALA A 456 22.17 8.65 -1.13
C ALA A 456 22.33 7.21 -1.67
N ARG A 457 21.26 6.62 -2.23
CA ARG A 457 21.21 5.21 -2.70
C ARG A 457 21.59 4.20 -1.61
N LEU A 458 21.23 4.49 -0.35
CA LEU A 458 21.43 3.55 0.75
C LEU A 458 20.48 2.36 0.62
N LEU A 459 20.96 1.19 1.05
CA LEU A 459 20.13 0.01 1.17
C LEU A 459 19.48 -0.01 2.55
N PHE A 460 18.20 0.37 2.61
CA PHE A 460 17.44 0.48 3.85
C PHE A 460 16.04 -0.11 3.72
N ASP A 461 15.47 -0.53 4.84
CA ASP A 461 14.08 -0.98 5.00
C ASP A 461 13.24 -0.02 5.84
N ALA A 462 11.93 -0.05 5.65
CA ALA A 462 11.01 0.42 6.69
C ALA A 462 10.84 -0.67 7.76
N LEU A 463 10.83 -0.24 9.02
CA LEU A 463 10.60 -1.09 10.19
C LEU A 463 9.50 -0.44 11.04
N LEU A 464 8.39 -1.11 11.35
CA LEU A 464 7.41 -0.48 12.24
C LEU A 464 7.96 -0.43 13.68
N ASP A 465 7.67 0.61 14.45
CA ASP A 465 8.05 0.71 15.87
C ASP A 465 7.62 -0.52 16.70
N GLU A 466 6.45 -1.08 16.42
CA GLU A 466 5.90 -2.32 16.99
C GLU A 466 6.73 -3.57 16.62
N GLN A 467 7.56 -3.52 15.58
CA GLN A 467 8.40 -4.62 15.11
C GLN A 467 9.84 -4.56 15.64
N LEU A 468 10.20 -3.53 16.43
CA LEU A 468 11.57 -3.35 16.95
C LEU A 468 12.09 -4.60 17.68
N ALA A 469 11.25 -5.22 18.50
CA ALA A 469 11.63 -6.40 19.28
C ALA A 469 12.06 -7.61 18.45
N GLU A 470 11.48 -7.76 17.26
CA GLU A 470 11.63 -8.96 16.43
C GLU A 470 12.62 -8.78 15.28
N ARG A 471 12.90 -7.53 14.90
CA ARG A 471 13.60 -7.22 13.64
C ARG A 471 14.74 -6.22 13.76
N ALA A 472 14.95 -5.57 14.91
CA ALA A 472 16.02 -4.60 15.11
C ALA A 472 17.41 -5.17 14.78
N ASP A 473 17.65 -6.43 15.16
CA ASP A 473 18.93 -7.13 15.00
C ASP A 473 19.30 -7.44 13.54
N ARG A 474 18.36 -7.31 12.61
CA ARG A 474 18.62 -7.47 11.17
C ARG A 474 19.42 -6.32 10.56
N TYR A 475 19.47 -5.19 11.25
CA TYR A 475 20.06 -3.95 10.74
C TYR A 475 21.34 -3.60 11.50
N ARG A 476 22.29 -2.99 10.80
CA ARG A 476 23.53 -2.44 11.40
C ARG A 476 23.32 -1.04 11.95
N ALA A 477 22.36 -0.30 11.38
CA ALA A 477 21.89 0.96 11.91
C ALA A 477 20.35 0.97 12.02
N LEU A 478 19.85 1.59 13.10
CA LEU A 478 18.45 1.95 13.25
C LEU A 478 18.32 3.46 13.26
N ILE A 479 17.31 3.98 12.59
CA ILE A 479 16.97 5.40 12.59
C ILE A 479 15.60 5.55 13.23
N LEU A 480 15.51 6.36 14.29
CA LEU A 480 14.28 6.71 14.98
C LEU A 480 13.89 8.14 14.60
N PRO A 481 13.09 8.32 13.53
CA PRO A 481 12.64 9.62 13.07
C PRO A 481 11.39 10.06 13.86
N ASP A 482 11.60 10.82 14.94
CA ASP A 482 10.54 11.32 15.82
C ASP A 482 9.58 10.21 16.28
N ILE A 483 10.14 9.08 16.69
CA ILE A 483 9.39 7.99 17.33
C ILE A 483 9.12 8.38 18.77
N VAL A 484 8.17 9.29 18.98
CA VAL A 484 7.91 9.96 20.27
C VAL A 484 7.56 8.94 21.36
N ARG A 485 6.79 7.92 21.00
CA ARG A 485 6.26 6.92 21.95
C ARG A 485 7.12 5.65 21.93
N LEU A 486 7.84 5.42 23.01
CA LEU A 486 8.58 4.18 23.23
C LEU A 486 8.30 3.65 24.63
N SER A 487 7.89 2.39 24.70
CA SER A 487 7.80 1.64 25.96
C SER A 487 9.17 1.47 26.60
N ARG A 488 9.20 1.17 27.90
CA ARG A 488 10.46 0.87 28.61
C ARG A 488 11.17 -0.34 28.01
N GLU A 489 10.43 -1.34 27.60
CA GLU A 489 10.96 -2.54 26.96
C GLU A 489 11.64 -2.22 25.62
N GLN A 490 11.06 -1.33 24.82
CA GLN A 490 11.68 -0.85 23.58
C GLN A 490 12.94 -0.03 23.87
N ILE A 491 12.93 0.83 24.89
CA ILE A 491 14.11 1.60 25.31
C ILE A 491 15.24 0.67 25.76
N ASP A 492 14.97 -0.30 26.63
CA ASP A 492 15.95 -1.26 27.12
C ASP A 492 16.51 -2.13 25.98
N LEU A 493 15.69 -2.41 24.96
CA LEU A 493 16.15 -3.09 23.74
C LEU A 493 17.10 -2.22 22.94
N LEU A 494 16.77 -0.95 22.72
CA LEU A 494 17.62 -0.03 21.97
C LEU A 494 18.96 0.20 22.68
N GLN A 495 18.95 0.31 24.01
CA GLN A 495 20.17 0.44 24.81
C GLN A 495 21.08 -0.78 24.62
N ARG A 496 20.53 -2.00 24.75
CA ARG A 496 21.30 -3.23 24.50
C ARG A 496 21.78 -3.35 23.05
N TYR A 497 20.97 -2.91 22.08
CA TYR A 497 21.34 -2.89 20.67
C TYR A 497 22.57 -2.00 20.44
N VAL A 498 22.58 -0.79 20.98
CA VAL A 498 23.73 0.13 20.90
C VAL A 498 24.93 -0.43 21.65
N GLU A 499 24.77 -0.86 22.91
CA GLU A 499 25.86 -1.44 23.71
C GLU A 499 26.52 -2.64 23.02
N GLY A 500 25.73 -3.43 22.29
CA GLY A 500 26.15 -4.60 21.52
C GLY A 500 26.80 -4.31 20.16
N GLY A 501 26.97 -3.03 19.77
CA GLY A 501 27.64 -2.65 18.53
C GLY A 501 26.73 -2.07 17.43
N GLY A 502 25.44 -1.89 17.71
CA GLY A 502 24.50 -1.24 16.81
C GLY A 502 24.75 0.26 16.69
N VAL A 503 24.45 0.82 15.52
CA VAL A 503 24.40 2.28 15.31
C VAL A 503 22.96 2.75 15.43
N LEU A 504 22.72 3.80 16.21
CA LEU A 504 21.39 4.39 16.38
C LEU A 504 21.42 5.87 16.00
N LEU A 505 20.64 6.26 15.00
CA LEU A 505 20.28 7.66 14.80
C LEU A 505 19.01 7.97 15.58
N LEU A 506 19.12 8.94 16.48
CA LEU A 506 18.05 9.37 17.36
C LEU A 506 17.72 10.85 17.11
N THR A 507 16.49 11.14 16.71
CA THR A 507 16.01 12.53 16.74
C THR A 507 15.62 12.94 18.16
N SER A 508 15.73 14.23 18.47
CA SER A 508 15.46 14.76 19.81
C SER A 508 14.07 14.41 20.37
N ALA A 509 13.03 14.32 19.53
CA ALA A 509 11.67 14.01 19.97
C ALA A 509 11.44 12.52 20.30
N SER A 510 12.34 11.63 19.87
CA SER A 510 12.12 10.18 19.99
C SER A 510 12.23 9.66 21.43
N GLY A 511 11.27 8.86 21.90
CA GLY A 511 11.30 8.25 23.25
C GLY A 511 11.01 9.23 24.40
N ARG A 512 10.26 10.30 24.12
CA ARG A 512 9.83 11.28 25.14
C ARG A 512 8.63 10.79 25.94
N CYS A 513 7.79 9.94 25.34
CA CYS A 513 6.57 9.44 25.94
C CYS A 513 6.55 7.91 26.05
N ASP A 514 5.75 7.41 27.00
CA ASP A 514 5.36 6.01 27.09
C ASP A 514 4.42 5.59 25.93
N GLU A 515 4.05 4.32 25.86
CA GLU A 515 3.16 3.78 24.83
C GLU A 515 1.75 4.39 24.83
N ARG A 516 1.34 4.99 25.95
CA ARG A 516 0.06 5.68 26.13
C ARG A 516 0.13 7.16 25.76
N GLY A 517 1.32 7.69 25.48
CA GLY A 517 1.56 9.08 25.14
C GLY A 517 1.84 9.99 26.34
N HIS A 518 2.03 9.46 27.55
CA HIS A 518 2.43 10.27 28.70
C HIS A 518 3.94 10.52 28.67
N GLU A 519 4.34 11.77 28.91
CA GLU A 519 5.76 12.12 29.05
C GLU A 519 6.40 11.39 30.23
N TYR A 520 7.63 10.90 30.05
CA TYR A 520 8.40 10.36 31.16
C TYR A 520 8.85 11.48 32.11
N GLU A 521 8.68 11.28 33.43
CA GLU A 521 9.14 12.24 34.45
C GLU A 521 10.64 12.56 34.35
N ALA A 522 11.44 11.55 33.98
CA ALA A 522 12.85 11.68 33.67
C ALA A 522 13.10 11.05 32.29
N ASP A 523 13.75 11.81 31.40
CA ASP A 523 14.08 11.38 30.04
C ASP A 523 14.94 10.09 30.09
N PRO A 524 14.40 8.94 29.66
CA PRO A 524 15.11 7.68 29.74
C PRO A 524 16.27 7.59 28.74
N LEU A 525 16.34 8.50 27.77
CA LEU A 525 17.37 8.59 26.74
C LEU A 525 18.19 9.89 26.85
N ALA A 526 18.27 10.47 28.06
CA ALA A 526 18.97 11.74 28.31
C ALA A 526 20.45 11.70 27.88
N ASP A 527 21.14 10.58 28.15
CA ASP A 527 22.56 10.39 27.79
C ASP A 527 22.79 10.43 26.28
N TRP A 528 21.74 10.20 25.48
CA TRP A 528 21.80 10.21 24.02
C TRP A 528 21.42 11.57 23.41
N ARG A 529 21.18 12.60 24.24
CA ARG A 529 20.89 13.97 23.80
C ARG A 529 22.17 14.80 23.74
N LEU A 530 23.00 14.50 22.75
CA LEU A 530 24.40 14.93 22.68
C LEU A 530 24.61 16.42 22.35
N SER A 531 23.68 17.05 21.63
CA SER A 531 23.82 18.44 21.16
C SER A 531 22.47 19.06 20.84
N THR A 532 22.37 20.38 20.98
CA THR A 532 21.20 21.18 20.57
C THR A 532 21.44 22.01 19.30
N GLU A 533 22.68 22.11 18.83
CA GLU A 533 23.05 23.03 17.74
C GLU A 533 23.31 22.33 16.40
N GLY A 534 23.56 21.01 16.40
CA GLY A 534 23.82 20.24 15.20
C GLY A 534 23.91 18.75 15.46
N VAL A 535 24.10 17.98 14.39
CA VAL A 535 24.30 16.53 14.46
C VAL A 535 25.54 16.25 15.29
N ALA A 536 25.43 15.35 16.26
CA ALA A 536 26.53 14.94 17.11
C ALA A 536 26.56 13.41 17.23
N THR A 537 27.76 12.86 17.39
CA THR A 537 27.99 11.42 17.43
C THR A 537 28.83 11.08 18.65
N GLU A 538 28.44 10.04 19.40
CA GLU A 538 29.21 9.53 20.53
C GLU A 538 29.13 8.00 20.61
N ALA A 539 30.19 7.39 21.13
CA ALA A 539 30.28 5.95 21.31
C ALA A 539 29.66 5.52 22.65
N PHE A 540 28.85 4.46 22.61
CA PHE A 540 28.24 3.86 23.80
C PHE A 540 28.46 2.35 23.76
N GLY A 541 29.24 1.82 24.71
CA GLY A 541 29.64 0.42 24.68
C GLY A 541 30.47 0.11 23.44
N GLN A 542 29.98 -0.82 22.59
CA GLN A 542 30.62 -1.17 21.32
C GLN A 542 29.99 -0.45 20.10
N GLY A 543 28.90 0.29 20.30
CA GLY A 543 28.15 0.95 19.23
C GLY A 543 28.20 2.46 19.31
N TYR A 544 27.34 3.10 18.53
CA TYR A 544 27.32 4.56 18.36
C TYR A 544 25.90 5.11 18.38
N VAL A 545 25.78 6.31 18.93
CA VAL A 545 24.57 7.13 18.82
C VAL A 545 24.89 8.36 18.00
N VAL A 546 24.09 8.59 16.96
CA VAL A 546 24.05 9.83 16.18
C VAL A 546 22.80 10.60 16.60
N HIS A 547 22.98 11.72 17.30
CA HIS A 547 21.88 12.57 17.74
C HIS A 547 21.61 13.69 16.74
N LEU A 548 20.40 13.73 16.20
CA LEU A 548 19.89 14.81 15.35
C LEU A 548 18.96 15.72 16.18
N PRO A 549 19.34 16.98 16.47
CA PRO A 549 18.47 17.90 17.20
C PRO A 549 17.18 18.19 16.42
N THR A 550 16.15 18.67 17.13
CA THR A 550 14.87 19.06 16.53
C THR A 550 15.08 20.06 15.39
N MET A 551 14.45 19.79 14.25
CA MET A 551 14.39 20.67 13.09
C MET A 551 12.99 20.63 12.47
N SER A 552 12.70 21.53 11.53
CA SER A 552 11.48 21.43 10.73
C SER A 552 11.61 20.29 9.73
N TRP A 553 10.57 19.46 9.66
CA TRP A 553 10.40 18.39 8.67
C TRP A 553 9.49 18.81 7.52
N ASP A 554 9.11 20.08 7.46
CA ASP A 554 8.08 20.55 6.55
C ASP A 554 8.61 20.55 5.11
N PRO A 555 7.85 19.98 4.16
CA PRO A 555 8.14 20.19 2.76
C PRO A 555 7.81 21.63 2.36
N VAL A 556 8.34 22.05 1.21
CA VAL A 556 7.92 23.30 0.54
C VAL A 556 6.78 22.96 -0.41
N PRO A 557 5.55 23.49 -0.19
CA PRO A 557 4.47 23.38 -1.17
C PRO A 557 4.89 24.07 -2.47
N THR A 558 4.94 23.31 -3.56
CA THR A 558 5.42 23.79 -4.86
C THR A 558 4.38 23.44 -5.94
N PRO A 559 3.89 24.42 -6.72
CA PRO A 559 3.06 24.13 -7.89
C PRO A 559 3.88 23.40 -8.94
N ILE A 560 3.47 22.19 -9.31
CA ILE A 560 4.20 21.34 -10.25
C ILE A 560 3.62 21.50 -11.66
N HIS A 561 4.42 22.03 -12.59
CA HIS A 561 3.97 22.36 -13.93
C HIS A 561 3.54 21.12 -14.75
N THR A 562 4.15 19.96 -14.48
CA THR A 562 3.79 18.70 -15.13
C THR A 562 2.48 18.11 -14.60
N LEU A 563 1.91 18.69 -13.54
CA LEU A 563 0.68 18.25 -12.87
C LEU A 563 -0.38 19.37 -12.84
N ASP A 564 -0.46 20.17 -13.91
CA ASP A 564 -1.42 21.27 -14.03
C ASP A 564 -1.36 22.27 -12.85
N ASP A 565 -0.13 22.57 -12.41
CA ASP A 565 0.19 23.45 -11.28
C ASP A 565 -0.40 23.02 -9.92
N ALA A 566 -0.71 21.73 -9.75
CA ALA A 566 -1.09 21.17 -8.45
C ALA A 566 0.04 21.35 -7.42
N GLU A 567 -0.31 21.78 -6.20
CA GLU A 567 0.64 21.98 -5.10
C GLU A 567 1.11 20.64 -4.52
N MET A 568 2.39 20.32 -4.72
CA MET A 568 3.01 19.11 -4.17
C MET A 568 4.01 19.44 -3.07
N PRO A 569 4.16 18.55 -2.07
CA PRO A 569 5.23 18.67 -1.08
C PRO A 569 6.58 18.37 -1.74
N VAL A 570 7.47 19.36 -1.80
CA VAL A 570 8.83 19.20 -2.33
C VAL A 570 9.85 19.40 -1.21
N TYR A 571 10.75 18.43 -1.11
CA TYR A 571 11.83 18.42 -0.16
C TYR A 571 13.13 18.87 -0.84
N PRO A 572 14.01 19.65 -0.17
CA PRO A 572 15.36 19.90 -0.67
C PRO A 572 16.10 18.59 -0.93
N ARG A 573 16.71 18.46 -2.10
CA ARG A 573 17.50 17.28 -2.48
C ARG A 573 18.72 17.18 -1.58
N LEU A 574 19.24 15.97 -1.38
CA LEU A 574 20.41 15.77 -0.52
C LEU A 574 21.62 16.66 -0.89
N PRO A 575 22.00 16.88 -2.16
CA PRO A 575 23.11 17.79 -2.49
C PRO A 575 22.90 19.27 -2.11
N ASP A 576 21.64 19.66 -1.90
CA ASP A 576 21.23 21.01 -1.51
C ASP A 576 20.83 21.09 -0.01
N ASP A 577 21.00 19.99 0.74
CA ASP A 577 20.65 19.87 2.15
C ASP A 577 21.88 19.57 3.03
N PRO A 578 22.46 20.59 3.68
CA PRO A 578 23.63 20.42 4.55
C PRO A 578 23.37 19.52 5.76
N VAL A 579 22.15 19.49 6.30
CA VAL A 579 21.81 18.65 7.46
C VAL A 579 21.74 17.20 7.01
N GLY A 580 21.05 16.94 5.90
CA GLY A 580 21.01 15.61 5.29
C GLY A 580 22.40 15.08 4.96
N GLN A 581 23.27 15.90 4.37
CA GLN A 581 24.67 15.54 4.09
C GLN A 581 25.42 15.13 5.35
N THR A 582 25.33 15.96 6.40
CA THR A 582 25.99 15.68 7.69
C THR A 582 25.48 14.37 8.30
N VAL A 583 24.17 14.11 8.23
CA VAL A 583 23.56 12.86 8.72
C VAL A 583 24.12 11.65 7.97
N ILE A 584 24.16 11.70 6.65
CA ILE A 584 24.68 10.61 5.81
C ILE A 584 26.18 10.40 6.05
N GLU A 585 26.96 11.46 6.25
CA GLU A 585 28.39 11.36 6.57
C GLU A 585 28.61 10.71 7.96
N CYS A 586 27.93 11.20 9.00
CA CYS A 586 28.06 10.64 10.35
C CYS A 586 27.60 9.17 10.44
N LEU A 587 26.52 8.81 9.75
CA LEU A 587 26.07 7.42 9.68
C LEU A 587 27.11 6.51 9.03
N GLU A 588 27.76 6.97 7.95
CA GLU A 588 28.82 6.20 7.29
C GLU A 588 30.02 6.00 8.21
N GLU A 589 30.48 7.06 8.88
CA GLU A 589 31.60 6.99 9.82
C GLU A 589 31.33 5.97 10.93
N CYS A 590 30.11 5.95 11.49
CA CYS A 590 29.71 4.99 12.54
C CYS A 590 29.61 3.56 12.02
N LEU A 591 29.14 3.38 10.77
CA LEU A 591 29.03 2.07 10.12
C LEU A 591 30.37 1.57 9.58
N GLY A 592 31.36 2.45 9.45
CA GLY A 592 32.65 2.24 8.79
C GLY A 592 32.59 2.37 7.27
N THR A 593 31.54 1.86 6.63
CA THR A 593 31.23 2.08 5.20
C THR A 593 29.79 1.67 4.91
N TYR A 594 29.15 2.31 3.94
CA TYR A 594 27.93 1.76 3.37
C TYR A 594 28.18 0.50 2.54
N TRP A 595 27.16 -0.38 2.49
CA TRP A 595 27.20 -1.57 1.67
C TRP A 595 27.14 -1.28 0.16
N LEU A 596 26.55 -0.17 -0.26
CA LEU A 596 26.47 0.26 -1.65
C LEU A 596 26.90 1.72 -1.76
N HIS A 597 27.75 1.98 -2.75
CA HIS A 597 28.17 3.31 -3.17
C HIS A 597 27.95 3.45 -4.67
N SER A 598 27.40 4.57 -5.11
CA SER A 598 27.17 4.82 -6.54
C SER A 598 27.16 6.31 -6.88
N ASP A 599 27.65 6.62 -8.09
CA ASP A 599 27.55 7.94 -8.71
C ASP A 599 26.21 8.16 -9.44
N ALA A 600 25.26 7.23 -9.33
CA ALA A 600 23.94 7.37 -9.91
C ALA A 600 23.26 8.67 -9.43
N PRO A 601 22.55 9.42 -10.30
CA PRO A 601 21.80 10.61 -9.91
C PRO A 601 20.71 10.34 -8.87
N TRP A 602 20.25 11.39 -8.17
CA TRP A 602 19.21 11.29 -7.13
C TRP A 602 17.89 10.68 -7.62
N TYR A 603 17.54 10.88 -8.90
CA TYR A 603 16.36 10.30 -9.55
C TYR A 603 16.54 8.82 -9.95
N VAL A 604 17.62 8.17 -9.51
CA VAL A 604 17.82 6.72 -9.63
C VAL A 604 17.61 6.09 -8.26
N ARG A 605 16.61 5.21 -8.15
CA ARG A 605 16.32 4.48 -6.92
C ARG A 605 16.87 3.06 -6.97
N VAL A 606 17.25 2.53 -5.81
CA VAL A 606 17.90 1.21 -5.69
C VAL A 606 17.28 0.34 -4.59
N ARG A 607 17.36 -0.97 -4.77
CA ARG A 607 16.89 -1.94 -3.77
C ARG A 607 17.61 -3.28 -3.87
N GLY A 608 18.12 -3.77 -2.74
CA GLY A 608 18.87 -5.03 -2.63
C GLY A 608 18.04 -6.19 -2.09
N TRP A 609 18.26 -7.39 -2.65
CA TRP A 609 17.58 -8.64 -2.29
C TRP A 609 18.53 -9.83 -2.31
N LEU A 610 18.29 -10.77 -1.40
CA LEU A 610 18.88 -12.11 -1.38
C LEU A 610 17.76 -13.11 -1.75
N PRO A 611 17.74 -13.63 -2.98
CA PRO A 611 16.85 -14.74 -3.34
C PRO A 611 17.16 -15.97 -2.49
N GLU A 612 16.14 -16.74 -2.15
CA GLU A 612 16.30 -17.94 -1.33
C GLU A 612 16.59 -19.18 -2.18
N GLU A 613 16.13 -19.20 -3.44
CA GLU A 613 16.35 -20.31 -4.38
C GLU A 613 17.65 -20.18 -5.18
N GLU A 614 18.23 -18.98 -5.24
CA GLU A 614 19.45 -18.68 -5.99
C GLU A 614 20.54 -18.20 -5.03
N SER A 615 21.75 -18.74 -5.16
CA SER A 615 22.91 -18.22 -4.43
C SER A 615 23.37 -16.92 -5.09
N ALA A 616 22.63 -15.83 -4.84
CA ALA A 616 22.83 -14.55 -5.51
C ALA A 616 22.56 -13.35 -4.59
N LEU A 617 23.15 -12.21 -4.95
CA LEU A 617 22.74 -10.89 -4.48
C LEU A 617 22.19 -10.12 -5.69
N VAL A 618 20.99 -9.59 -5.55
CA VAL A 618 20.27 -8.88 -6.61
C VAL A 618 20.08 -7.43 -6.22
N VAL A 619 20.52 -6.50 -7.07
CA VAL A 619 20.27 -5.07 -6.88
C VAL A 619 19.44 -4.54 -8.04
N HIS A 620 18.25 -4.05 -7.72
CA HIS A 620 17.37 -3.35 -8.64
C HIS A 620 17.81 -1.90 -8.79
N TRP A 621 17.76 -1.41 -10.02
CA TRP A 621 18.05 -0.02 -10.39
C TRP A 621 16.89 0.52 -11.22
N ILE A 622 16.38 1.70 -10.87
CA ILE A 622 15.23 2.31 -11.55
C ILE A 622 15.58 3.75 -11.88
N ASN A 623 15.52 4.10 -13.17
CA ASN A 623 15.70 5.43 -13.70
C ASN A 623 14.34 6.10 -13.94
N TYR A 624 14.10 7.21 -13.26
CA TYR A 624 12.88 8.01 -13.44
C TYR A 624 13.01 9.11 -14.50
N LEU A 625 14.22 9.33 -15.04
CA LEU A 625 14.46 10.34 -16.07
C LEU A 625 13.80 9.97 -17.39
N GLN A 626 12.94 10.87 -17.87
CA GLN A 626 12.21 10.73 -19.11
C GLN A 626 11.79 12.09 -19.65
N ASP A 627 11.27 12.13 -20.88
CA ASP A 627 10.55 13.30 -21.37
C ASP A 627 9.20 13.41 -20.64
N GLU A 628 9.15 14.29 -19.62
CA GLU A 628 7.97 14.52 -18.78
C GLU A 628 6.80 15.18 -19.54
N GLN A 629 7.03 15.68 -20.76
CA GLN A 629 6.00 16.27 -21.63
C GLN A 629 5.43 15.26 -22.64
N ALA A 630 6.04 14.09 -22.79
CA ALA A 630 5.57 13.08 -23.72
C ALA A 630 4.22 12.49 -23.30
N VAL A 631 3.40 12.18 -24.29
CA VAL A 631 2.07 11.55 -24.12
C VAL A 631 2.14 10.06 -23.78
N ALA A 632 3.32 9.45 -23.96
CA ALA A 632 3.65 8.07 -23.63
C ALA A 632 5.07 8.00 -23.05
N GLU A 633 5.38 6.91 -22.34
CA GLU A 633 6.68 6.73 -21.69
C GLU A 633 7.87 6.86 -22.65
N THR A 634 8.62 7.95 -22.51
CA THR A 634 9.80 8.23 -23.34
C THR A 634 11.03 8.36 -22.44
N PRO A 635 11.62 7.23 -22.00
CA PRO A 635 12.74 7.24 -21.06
C PRO A 635 13.99 7.83 -21.71
N ILE A 636 14.78 8.56 -20.92
CA ILE A 636 16.09 9.07 -21.33
C ILE A 636 17.15 8.19 -20.66
N PRO A 637 17.84 7.33 -21.43
CA PRO A 637 18.85 6.45 -20.86
C PRO A 637 20.00 7.24 -20.24
N ILE A 638 20.52 6.73 -19.12
CA ILE A 638 21.67 7.30 -18.42
C ILE A 638 22.81 6.28 -18.35
N GLY A 639 24.04 6.76 -18.17
CA GLY A 639 25.22 5.93 -17.99
C GLY A 639 26.49 6.57 -18.58
N PRO A 640 27.67 6.03 -18.27
CA PRO A 640 27.90 4.90 -17.37
C PRO A 640 27.61 5.27 -15.90
N ILE A 641 27.10 4.30 -15.12
CA ILE A 641 26.96 4.41 -13.66
C ILE A 641 28.04 3.53 -13.04
N HIS A 642 28.86 4.10 -12.18
CA HIS A 642 29.85 3.39 -11.39
C HIS A 642 29.25 3.04 -10.02
N ALA A 643 29.47 1.80 -9.62
CA ALA A 643 29.05 1.32 -8.31
C ALA A 643 30.13 0.44 -7.68
N ARG A 644 30.21 0.51 -6.36
CA ARG A 644 30.94 -0.46 -5.55
C ARG A 644 29.99 -1.00 -4.48
N ILE A 645 29.99 -2.32 -4.32
CA ILE A 645 29.09 -3.00 -3.38
C ILE A 645 29.86 -4.00 -2.55
N ARG A 646 29.52 -4.10 -1.27
CA ARG A 646 30.08 -5.11 -0.38
C ARG A 646 29.51 -6.49 -0.73
N CYS A 647 30.37 -7.51 -0.73
CA CYS A 647 29.91 -8.89 -0.84
C CYS A 647 29.27 -9.35 0.49
N PRO A 648 28.16 -10.11 0.48
CA PRO A 648 27.61 -10.69 1.70
C PRO A 648 28.66 -11.51 2.46
N ASP A 649 28.66 -11.41 3.79
CA ASP A 649 29.66 -12.08 4.63
C ASP A 649 29.63 -13.60 4.41
N GLY A 650 30.81 -14.21 4.28
CA GLY A 650 30.95 -15.65 4.03
C GLY A 650 30.82 -16.08 2.56
N PHE A 651 30.64 -15.13 1.64
CA PHE A 651 30.55 -15.37 0.20
C PHE A 651 31.64 -14.65 -0.60
N GLU A 652 31.87 -15.14 -1.82
CA GLU A 652 32.66 -14.50 -2.87
C GLU A 652 31.80 -14.42 -4.14
N VAL A 653 31.96 -13.36 -4.94
CA VAL A 653 31.29 -13.25 -6.25
C VAL A 653 32.02 -14.12 -7.27
N GLU A 654 31.27 -14.98 -7.95
CA GLU A 654 31.76 -15.83 -9.04
C GLU A 654 31.61 -15.14 -10.39
N SER A 655 30.44 -14.56 -10.64
CA SER A 655 30.11 -13.84 -11.88
C SER A 655 29.06 -12.78 -11.61
N MET A 656 28.95 -11.80 -12.52
CA MET A 656 27.91 -10.79 -12.48
C MET A 656 27.25 -10.65 -13.84
N ASP A 657 25.94 -10.43 -13.83
CA ASP A 657 25.16 -10.15 -15.02
C ASP A 657 24.33 -8.87 -14.86
N TRP A 658 24.16 -8.14 -15.95
CA TRP A 658 23.20 -7.06 -16.10
C TRP A 658 21.97 -7.57 -16.87
N ARG A 659 20.78 -7.40 -16.26
CA ARG A 659 19.51 -7.88 -16.81
C ARG A 659 18.49 -6.75 -16.87
N TYR A 660 17.91 -6.51 -18.04
CA TYR A 660 16.95 -5.43 -18.26
C TYR A 660 15.93 -5.78 -19.36
N PRO A 661 14.74 -5.16 -19.40
CA PRO A 661 13.66 -5.59 -20.30
C PRO A 661 13.97 -5.54 -21.79
N GLU A 662 14.82 -4.60 -22.23
CA GLU A 662 15.18 -4.42 -23.63
C GLU A 662 16.33 -5.33 -24.10
N MET A 663 16.94 -6.11 -23.20
CA MET A 663 18.08 -6.97 -23.52
C MET A 663 17.69 -8.07 -24.52
N LYS A 664 18.58 -8.36 -25.49
CA LYS A 664 18.42 -9.51 -26.39
C LYS A 664 18.88 -10.83 -25.77
N ALA A 665 19.87 -10.74 -24.89
CA ALA A 665 20.44 -11.81 -24.10
C ALA A 665 20.98 -11.21 -22.80
N VAL A 666 21.19 -12.04 -21.78
CA VAL A 666 21.83 -11.63 -20.53
C VAL A 666 23.22 -11.06 -20.84
N GLU A 667 23.53 -9.90 -20.29
CA GLU A 667 24.81 -9.22 -20.50
C GLU A 667 25.75 -9.51 -19.33
N PRO A 668 26.90 -10.17 -19.55
CA PRO A 668 27.93 -10.29 -18.52
C PRO A 668 28.39 -8.89 -18.10
N LEU A 669 28.54 -8.70 -16.80
CA LEU A 669 28.99 -7.46 -16.20
C LEU A 669 30.40 -7.66 -15.66
N ASP A 670 31.37 -6.95 -16.24
CA ASP A 670 32.75 -6.97 -15.75
C ASP A 670 32.81 -6.33 -14.36
N PHE A 671 33.58 -6.95 -13.47
CA PHE A 671 33.79 -6.45 -12.11
C PHE A 671 35.22 -6.67 -11.64
N GLU A 672 35.65 -5.83 -10.69
CA GLU A 672 36.93 -5.95 -10.00
C GLU A 672 36.68 -6.02 -8.49
N VAL A 673 37.29 -6.98 -7.81
CA VAL A 673 37.26 -7.04 -6.35
C VAL A 673 38.47 -6.29 -5.79
N LYS A 674 38.23 -5.22 -5.03
CA LYS A 674 39.26 -4.41 -4.35
C LYS A 674 38.85 -4.19 -2.91
N ASP A 675 39.76 -4.48 -1.98
CA ASP A 675 39.54 -4.27 -0.54
C ASP A 675 38.24 -4.90 0.01
N GLY A 676 37.80 -6.02 -0.57
CA GLY A 676 36.57 -6.73 -0.19
C GLY A 676 35.28 -6.19 -0.83
N GLU A 677 35.38 -5.18 -1.70
CA GLU A 677 34.27 -4.58 -2.43
C GLU A 677 34.31 -4.94 -3.91
N ILE A 678 33.13 -5.07 -4.50
CA ILE A 678 32.94 -5.42 -5.90
C ILE A 678 32.66 -4.13 -6.66
N HIS A 679 33.59 -3.71 -7.51
CA HIS A 679 33.47 -2.54 -8.38
C HIS A 679 32.96 -2.94 -9.76
N PHE A 680 31.92 -2.29 -10.25
CA PHE A 680 31.35 -2.56 -11.57
C PHE A 680 30.75 -1.31 -12.21
N THR A 681 30.48 -1.38 -13.52
CA THR A 681 29.92 -0.26 -14.30
C THR A 681 28.69 -0.71 -15.08
N ILE A 682 27.54 -0.11 -14.78
CA ILE A 682 26.33 -0.24 -15.62
C ILE A 682 26.49 0.71 -16.81
N ARG A 683 26.63 0.15 -18.01
CA ARG A 683 26.89 0.95 -19.22
C ARG A 683 25.73 1.86 -19.59
N SER A 684 24.51 1.36 -19.48
CA SER A 684 23.29 2.12 -19.76
C SER A 684 22.11 1.60 -18.94
N LEU A 685 21.41 2.51 -18.28
CA LEU A 685 20.14 2.27 -17.59
C LEU A 685 19.04 3.02 -18.33
N ILE A 686 18.13 2.29 -18.98
CA ILE A 686 17.02 2.87 -19.77
C ILE A 686 15.87 3.24 -18.83
N VAL A 687 15.11 2.22 -18.37
CA VAL A 687 14.04 2.39 -17.37
C VAL A 687 14.43 1.70 -16.08
N HIS A 688 14.72 0.40 -16.14
CA HIS A 688 15.14 -0.36 -14.98
C HIS A 688 15.97 -1.58 -15.37
N GLY A 689 16.67 -2.15 -14.39
CA GLY A 689 17.36 -3.43 -14.54
C GLY A 689 17.85 -3.97 -13.21
N MET A 690 18.43 -5.16 -13.27
CA MET A 690 18.94 -5.92 -12.13
C MET A 690 20.41 -6.24 -12.36
N CYS A 691 21.26 -5.84 -11.41
CA CYS A 691 22.59 -6.41 -11.27
C CYS A 691 22.44 -7.70 -10.46
N VAL A 692 22.75 -8.84 -11.08
CA VAL A 692 22.72 -10.15 -10.42
C VAL A 692 24.16 -10.58 -10.16
N MET A 693 24.54 -10.64 -8.90
CA MET A 693 25.83 -11.17 -8.44
C MET A 693 25.65 -12.61 -8.03
N HIS A 694 26.22 -13.54 -8.79
CA HIS A 694 26.20 -14.97 -8.46
C HIS A 694 27.27 -15.24 -7.40
N LEU A 695 26.86 -15.83 -6.29
CA LEU A 695 27.66 -16.01 -5.08
C LEU A 695 28.06 -17.47 -4.93
N ARG A 696 29.27 -17.69 -4.44
CA ARG A 696 29.74 -18.98 -3.93
C ARG A 696 30.30 -18.83 -2.52
N PRO A 697 30.27 -19.88 -1.68
CA PRO A 697 30.89 -19.81 -0.37
C PRO A 697 32.37 -19.44 -0.46
N ALA A 698 32.80 -18.54 0.42
CA ALA A 698 34.21 -18.16 0.53
C ALA A 698 35.06 -19.39 0.91
N LYS A 699 36.25 -19.50 0.33
CA LYS A 699 37.18 -20.58 0.72
C LYS A 699 37.88 -20.14 2.00
N ASN A 700 37.55 -20.80 3.11
CA ASN A 700 38.24 -20.64 4.41
C ASN A 700 39.76 -20.74 4.29
#